data_AF-A0A9P8QDQ7-F1
#
_entry.id   AF-A0A9P8QDQ7-F1
#
_cell.length_a   1.000
_cell.length_b   1.000
_cell.length_c   1.000
_cell.angle_alpha   90.00
_cell.angle_beta   90.00
_cell.angle_gamma   90.00
#
_symmetry.space_group_name_H-M   'P 1'
#
loop_
_entity.id
_entity.type
_entity.pdbx_description
1 polymer ?
#
loop_
_entity_poly.entity_id
_entity_poly.type
_entity_poly.pdbx_seq_one_letter_code
_entity_poly.pdbx_strand_id
1 'polypeptide(L)'
;MHLATNFNRIWIIHLASFWFFTSFNSPTLYTKNYSQLMDNQPVLQSRLSAVALGGSITCLIQIIATVSEWFFVPRQWPGAQSLSSRLLLFIIMFVLNTVPSVFIFSWYDLETHSKFAYYLSIAQFILALITTFWFALVPLGSIFGASIFTRKKSSRRFLASRTFTASYPQLVGRSRAFSILLWITIFTAKFLESYFFLTLSIRDPIRNLSIMKMTRCVGDKFIGKFLCENQARIVLGLVYFTDMVLFFLDTYLWYIVVNCCFSVILSFVLGISILSPWRNVYSRLPKRIYSKILATTEMDIKYRPKILVSQVWNAIIISMYREHLLPVDMVHKLLYQQVCSEEDERKTLKSPSFFIAHDDSTFKANEFFPSNSEAQRRVSFFAQSLSTPIPEPVPVESMPIFTVLIPHYGEKIILSLKEIIKEDNANSRITLLEYLKQLYPTEWDCFVKDTKLMAIGSGAISVTSGRFDTTRKKKDTQPHTAGLQSIDGVMANEEDVSNIALESLRNDANNLEKVPLSPMYENVMIPNSPEDDVRQSKIDDLPLYCIGFKTSSPEYALRTRIWASLRTQTLYRTASGFQNYVRALKLLYRIENPGMVQFYFDNPEGLETDLEAMAHRKFKLVIAMQRYKKFNATEKED
;
A
#
# COMPACT_ATOMS: atom_id res chain seq x y z
N MET A 1 -13.42 -10.70 19.47
CA MET A 1 -13.00 -12.04 19.02
C MET A 1 -11.76 -12.01 18.13
N HIS A 2 -11.75 -11.28 17.00
CA HIS A 2 -10.56 -11.14 16.14
C HIS A 2 -9.27 -10.72 16.85
N LEU A 3 -9.39 -9.79 17.81
CA LEU A 3 -8.25 -9.31 18.60
C LEU A 3 -7.63 -10.43 19.45
N ALA A 4 -8.46 -11.32 20.00
CA ALA A 4 -8.01 -12.44 20.82
C ALA A 4 -7.39 -13.56 19.97
N THR A 5 -7.91 -13.83 18.77
CA THR A 5 -7.42 -14.90 17.89
C THR A 5 -6.14 -14.50 17.16
N ASN A 6 -6.12 -13.33 16.53
CA ASN A 6 -5.04 -12.94 15.61
C ASN A 6 -3.85 -12.31 16.35
N PHE A 7 -4.09 -11.66 17.49
CA PHE A 7 -3.06 -10.98 18.28
C PHE A 7 -2.74 -11.70 19.60
N ASN A 8 -3.08 -12.99 19.71
CA ASN A 8 -2.88 -13.80 20.92
C ASN A 8 -1.45 -13.70 21.49
N ARG A 9 -0.43 -13.74 20.62
CA ARG A 9 0.99 -13.65 21.01
C ARG A 9 1.33 -12.30 21.64
N ILE A 10 0.76 -11.21 21.13
CA ILE A 10 0.97 -9.89 21.71
C ILE A 10 0.39 -9.87 23.12
N TRP A 11 -0.85 -10.34 23.30
CA TRP A 11 -1.47 -10.45 24.63
C TRP A 11 -0.64 -11.28 25.60
N ILE A 12 -0.11 -12.43 25.17
CA ILE A 12 0.73 -13.30 25.99
C ILE A 12 2.02 -12.58 26.40
N ILE A 13 2.76 -12.02 25.44
CA ILE A 13 4.03 -11.34 25.70
C ILE A 13 3.85 -10.19 26.68
N HIS A 14 2.70 -9.50 26.65
CA HIS A 14 2.44 -8.32 27.46
C HIS A 14 1.85 -8.66 28.82
N LEU A 15 0.73 -9.38 28.87
CA LEU A 15 0.04 -9.68 30.13
C LEU A 15 0.86 -10.63 31.02
N ALA A 16 1.58 -11.58 30.43
CA ALA A 16 2.42 -12.49 31.22
C ALA A 16 3.63 -11.78 31.82
N SER A 17 4.35 -10.96 31.03
CA SER A 17 5.49 -10.19 31.53
C SER A 17 5.06 -9.14 32.55
N PHE A 18 3.94 -8.45 32.31
CA PHE A 18 3.32 -7.54 33.27
C PHE A 18 3.03 -8.26 34.59
N TRP A 19 2.42 -9.44 34.54
CA TRP A 19 2.17 -10.23 35.76
C TRP A 19 3.46 -10.63 36.48
N PHE A 20 4.46 -11.11 35.74
CA PHE A 20 5.74 -11.48 36.35
C PHE A 20 6.41 -10.30 37.07
N PHE A 21 6.38 -9.11 36.47
CA PHE A 21 6.96 -7.90 37.05
C PHE A 21 6.15 -7.37 38.24
N THR A 22 4.83 -7.24 38.08
CA THR A 22 3.94 -6.69 39.11
C THR A 22 3.78 -7.61 40.32
N SER A 23 3.60 -8.92 40.11
CA SER A 23 3.47 -9.90 41.20
C SER A 23 4.75 -10.01 42.04
N PHE A 24 5.93 -9.93 41.40
CA PHE A 24 7.21 -9.95 42.11
C PHE A 24 7.43 -8.71 42.98
N ASN A 25 6.91 -7.55 42.56
CA ASN A 25 7.07 -6.26 43.24
C ASN A 25 5.89 -5.88 44.15
N SER A 26 4.88 -6.74 44.29
CA SER A 26 3.71 -6.54 45.17
C SER A 26 3.63 -7.56 46.32
N PRO A 27 4.69 -7.73 47.14
CA PRO A 27 4.71 -8.73 48.20
C PRO A 27 3.62 -8.54 49.25
N THR A 28 3.12 -7.32 49.43
CA THR A 28 2.11 -6.99 50.45
C THR A 28 0.75 -7.65 50.24
N LEU A 29 0.46 -8.13 49.02
CA LEU A 29 -0.81 -8.78 48.70
C LEU A 29 -0.91 -10.24 49.17
N TYR A 30 0.24 -10.89 49.33
CA TYR A 30 0.34 -12.29 49.74
C TYR A 30 1.25 -12.48 50.96
N THR A 31 1.40 -11.43 51.77
CA THR A 31 1.93 -11.53 53.14
C THR A 31 0.79 -11.52 54.15
N LYS A 32 0.86 -12.40 55.13
CA LYS A 32 -0.10 -12.42 56.24
C LYS A 32 0.25 -11.28 57.21
N ASN A 33 -0.74 -10.46 57.56
CA ASN A 33 -0.61 -9.32 58.50
C ASN A 33 0.61 -8.43 58.22
N TYR A 34 0.70 -7.88 57.01
CA TYR A 34 1.80 -6.98 56.66
C TYR A 34 1.85 -5.75 57.58
N SER A 35 3.00 -5.49 58.21
CA SER A 35 3.25 -4.31 59.05
C SER A 35 4.37 -3.48 58.47
N GLN A 36 4.09 -2.21 58.18
CA GLN A 36 5.03 -1.30 57.51
C GLN A 36 6.30 -1.04 58.33
N LEU A 37 6.21 -1.08 59.67
CA LEU A 37 7.34 -0.84 60.58
C LEU A 37 8.32 -2.02 60.63
N MET A 38 7.81 -3.25 60.47
CA MET A 38 8.61 -4.48 60.55
C MET A 38 9.02 -5.01 59.17
N ASP A 39 8.41 -4.50 58.10
CA ASP A 39 8.58 -4.94 56.70
C ASP A 39 8.66 -6.48 56.57
N ASN A 40 7.67 -7.17 57.13
CA ASN A 40 7.61 -8.63 57.09
C ASN A 40 7.47 -9.12 55.65
N GLN A 41 8.53 -9.72 55.13
CA GLN A 41 8.58 -10.26 53.78
C GLN A 41 7.93 -11.64 53.70
N PRO A 42 7.28 -11.99 52.57
CA PRO A 42 6.72 -13.31 52.37
C PRO A 42 7.83 -14.34 52.20
N VAL A 43 7.54 -15.59 52.55
CA VAL A 43 8.42 -16.71 52.25
C VAL A 43 8.65 -16.82 50.74
N LEU A 44 9.88 -17.19 50.34
CA LEU A 44 10.27 -17.26 48.93
C LEU A 44 9.37 -18.21 48.11
N GLN A 45 8.90 -19.30 48.70
CA GLN A 45 7.96 -20.24 48.07
C GLN A 45 6.62 -19.58 47.67
N SER A 46 6.08 -18.68 48.50
CA SER A 46 4.84 -17.95 48.21
C SER A 46 5.06 -16.90 47.13
N ARG A 47 6.21 -16.22 47.17
CA ARG A 47 6.62 -15.25 46.14
C ARG A 47 6.78 -15.90 44.77
N LEU A 48 7.51 -17.01 44.69
CA LEU A 48 7.70 -17.73 43.43
C LEU A 48 6.39 -18.30 42.89
N SER A 49 5.54 -18.85 43.77
CA SER A 49 4.21 -19.35 43.40
C SER A 49 3.29 -18.24 42.87
N ALA A 50 3.26 -17.06 43.51
CA ALA A 50 2.47 -15.91 43.05
C ALA A 50 2.89 -15.45 41.64
N VAL A 51 4.21 -15.37 41.41
CA VAL A 51 4.77 -15.00 40.11
C VAL A 51 4.48 -16.09 39.06
N ALA A 52 4.59 -17.36 39.43
CA ALA A 52 4.34 -18.50 38.52
C ALA A 52 2.90 -18.55 37.96
N LEU A 53 1.92 -17.92 38.63
CA LEU A 53 0.56 -17.75 38.10
C LEU A 53 0.51 -17.00 36.74
N GLY A 54 1.56 -16.28 36.36
CA GLY A 54 1.69 -15.68 35.02
C GLY A 54 1.64 -16.71 33.89
N GLY A 55 2.13 -17.94 34.13
CA GLY A 55 1.99 -19.07 33.20
C GLY A 55 0.52 -19.50 33.02
N SER A 56 -0.28 -19.41 34.08
CA SER A 56 -1.71 -19.70 34.05
C SER A 56 -2.50 -18.66 33.27
N ILE A 57 -2.16 -17.37 33.41
CA ILE A 57 -2.74 -16.28 32.61
C ILE A 57 -2.47 -16.50 31.12
N THR A 58 -1.26 -16.92 30.78
CA THR A 58 -0.86 -17.24 29.41
C THR A 58 -1.69 -18.37 28.82
N CYS A 59 -1.94 -19.44 29.60
CA CYS A 59 -2.83 -20.53 29.19
C CYS A 59 -4.28 -20.06 29.04
N LEU A 60 -4.77 -19.18 29.92
CA LEU A 60 -6.13 -18.63 29.86
C LEU A 60 -6.36 -17.81 28.58
N ILE A 61 -5.41 -16.94 28.21
CA ILE A 61 -5.45 -16.16 26.96
C ILE A 61 -5.56 -17.11 25.76
N GLN A 62 -4.80 -18.19 25.78
CA GLN A 62 -4.79 -19.18 24.71
C GLN A 62 -6.12 -19.95 24.62
N ILE A 63 -6.73 -20.31 25.76
CA ILE A 63 -8.08 -20.89 25.82
C ILE A 63 -9.10 -19.93 25.21
N ILE A 64 -9.11 -18.66 25.61
CA ILE A 64 -10.01 -17.63 25.08
C ILE A 64 -9.81 -17.45 23.57
N ALA A 65 -8.57 -17.46 23.09
CA ALA A 65 -8.27 -17.39 21.66
C ALA A 65 -8.83 -18.60 20.90
N THR A 66 -8.67 -19.82 21.42
CA THR A 66 -9.23 -21.02 20.76
C THR A 66 -10.76 -21.04 20.75
N VAL A 67 -11.41 -20.64 21.85
CA VAL A 67 -12.87 -20.53 21.92
C VAL A 67 -13.37 -19.47 20.92
N SER A 68 -12.68 -18.33 20.83
CA SER A 68 -13.00 -17.29 19.85
C SER A 68 -12.85 -17.76 18.39
N GLU A 69 -11.87 -18.63 18.10
CA GLU A 69 -11.71 -19.24 16.78
C GLU A 69 -12.86 -20.21 16.43
N TRP A 70 -13.52 -20.78 17.44
CA TRP A 70 -14.69 -21.64 17.23
C TRP A 70 -15.87 -20.84 16.65
N PHE A 71 -16.12 -19.64 17.19
CA PHE A 71 -17.25 -18.81 16.77
C PHE A 71 -17.06 -18.18 15.38
N PHE A 72 -15.84 -17.78 15.04
CA PHE A 72 -15.59 -16.98 13.82
C PHE A 72 -15.28 -17.81 12.57
N VAL A 73 -14.60 -18.96 12.68
CA VAL A 73 -14.09 -19.70 11.50
C VAL A 73 -15.11 -20.75 11.03
N PRO A 74 -15.67 -20.64 9.80
CA PRO A 74 -16.58 -21.65 9.26
C PRO A 74 -15.87 -22.99 9.05
N ARG A 75 -16.36 -24.05 9.70
CA ARG A 75 -15.70 -25.36 9.78
C ARG A 75 -15.98 -26.31 8.59
N GLN A 76 -16.83 -25.90 7.65
CA GLN A 76 -17.18 -26.72 6.48
C GLN A 76 -16.04 -26.80 5.44
N TRP A 77 -14.96 -26.04 5.61
CA TRP A 77 -13.86 -26.00 4.66
C TRP A 77 -12.96 -27.25 4.74
N PRO A 78 -12.60 -27.86 3.61
CA PRO A 78 -11.65 -28.97 3.57
C PRO A 78 -10.26 -28.47 3.99
N GLY A 79 -9.86 -28.76 5.25
CA GLY A 79 -8.58 -28.33 5.83
C GLY A 79 -8.69 -27.72 7.21
N ALA A 80 -9.90 -27.64 7.78
CA ALA A 80 -10.10 -27.22 9.16
C ALA A 80 -9.32 -28.13 10.14
N GLN A 81 -8.43 -27.52 10.93
CA GLN A 81 -7.68 -28.21 11.99
C GLN A 81 -8.62 -28.62 13.15
N SER A 82 -8.29 -29.72 13.84
CA SER A 82 -9.02 -30.18 15.03
C SER A 82 -8.80 -29.22 16.21
N LEU A 83 -9.80 -28.37 16.48
CA LEU A 83 -9.75 -27.37 17.53
C LEU A 83 -9.91 -27.99 18.94
N SER A 84 -10.71 -29.06 19.07
CA SER A 84 -11.05 -29.69 20.35
C SER A 84 -9.83 -30.30 21.04
N SER A 85 -8.99 -31.04 20.32
CA SER A 85 -7.75 -31.62 20.87
C SER A 85 -6.78 -30.54 21.35
N ARG A 86 -6.74 -29.40 20.66
CA ARG A 86 -5.91 -28.27 21.04
C ARG A 86 -6.43 -27.58 22.30
N LEU A 87 -7.74 -27.38 22.42
CA LEU A 87 -8.38 -26.84 23.62
C LEU A 87 -8.11 -27.73 24.84
N LEU A 88 -8.26 -29.05 24.71
CA LEU A 88 -7.99 -30.01 25.78
C LEU A 88 -6.55 -29.89 26.30
N LEU A 89 -5.57 -29.78 25.40
CA LEU A 89 -4.18 -29.60 25.80
C LEU A 89 -3.94 -28.29 26.55
N PHE A 90 -4.52 -27.19 26.09
CA PHE A 90 -4.38 -25.90 26.79
C PHE A 90 -5.02 -25.94 28.18
N ILE A 91 -6.11 -26.68 28.35
CA ILE A 91 -6.69 -26.95 29.66
C ILE A 91 -5.73 -27.78 30.52
N ILE A 92 -5.11 -28.83 29.99
CA ILE A 92 -4.10 -29.63 30.72
C ILE A 92 -2.94 -28.74 31.18
N MET A 93 -2.39 -27.91 30.28
CA MET A 93 -1.31 -26.98 30.63
C MET A 93 -1.74 -25.91 31.64
N PHE A 94 -2.99 -25.45 31.57
CA PHE A 94 -3.56 -24.54 32.58
C PHE A 94 -3.62 -25.20 33.96
N VAL A 95 -4.11 -26.44 34.03
CA VAL A 95 -4.17 -27.21 35.29
C VAL A 95 -2.77 -27.44 35.86
N LEU A 96 -1.80 -27.83 35.03
CA LEU A 96 -0.41 -28.05 35.46
C LEU A 96 0.25 -26.79 36.04
N ASN A 97 -0.08 -25.59 35.51
CA ASN A 97 0.46 -24.33 36.01
C ASN A 97 -0.30 -23.77 37.22
N THR A 98 -1.60 -24.07 37.38
CA THR A 98 -2.44 -23.53 38.47
C THR A 98 -2.44 -24.38 39.73
N VAL A 99 -2.48 -25.71 39.60
CA VAL A 99 -2.61 -26.64 40.74
C VAL A 99 -1.51 -26.47 41.78
N PRO A 100 -0.21 -26.34 41.41
CA PRO A 100 0.83 -26.16 42.42
C PRO A 100 0.66 -24.86 43.22
N SER A 101 0.19 -23.77 42.61
CA SER A 101 -0.09 -22.53 43.34
C SER A 101 -1.24 -22.68 44.33
N VAL A 102 -2.35 -23.28 43.89
CA VAL A 102 -3.52 -23.51 44.77
C VAL A 102 -3.12 -24.40 45.95
N PHE A 103 -2.31 -25.43 45.70
CA PHE A 103 -1.81 -26.32 46.75
C PHE A 103 -0.92 -25.58 47.76
N ILE A 104 0.02 -24.74 47.29
CA ILE A 104 0.91 -23.97 48.18
C ILE A 104 0.12 -22.97 49.04
N PHE A 105 -0.84 -22.23 48.45
CA PHE A 105 -1.61 -21.21 49.18
C PHE A 105 -2.73 -21.79 50.05
N SER A 106 -3.27 -22.96 49.73
CA SER A 106 -4.38 -23.57 50.48
C SER A 106 -3.91 -24.49 51.60
N TRP A 107 -2.77 -25.18 51.45
CA TRP A 107 -2.36 -26.26 52.37
C TRP A 107 -1.24 -25.86 53.32
N TYR A 108 -0.47 -24.83 52.97
CA TYR A 108 0.58 -24.29 53.83
C TYR A 108 0.21 -22.87 54.24
N ASP A 109 0.35 -22.55 55.53
CA ASP A 109 0.24 -21.18 56.01
C ASP A 109 1.36 -20.33 55.39
N LEU A 110 1.04 -19.08 55.00
CA LEU A 110 1.94 -18.14 54.32
C LEU A 110 3.24 -17.81 55.08
N GLU A 111 3.37 -18.22 56.33
CA GLU A 111 4.53 -18.00 57.20
C GLU A 111 5.40 -19.26 57.37
N THR A 112 4.89 -20.45 57.05
CA THR A 112 5.58 -21.71 57.33
C THR A 112 6.52 -22.13 56.20
N HIS A 113 7.83 -22.22 56.50
CA HIS A 113 8.82 -22.68 55.52
C HIS A 113 8.82 -24.21 55.41
N SER A 114 8.41 -24.74 54.26
CA SER A 114 8.40 -26.18 53.97
C SER A 114 9.36 -26.50 52.82
N LYS A 115 10.28 -27.44 53.03
CA LYS A 115 11.24 -27.86 51.98
C LYS A 115 10.51 -28.37 50.73
N PHE A 116 9.39 -29.07 50.89
CA PHE A 116 8.60 -29.59 49.77
C PHE A 116 7.94 -28.45 48.97
N ALA A 117 7.29 -27.50 49.66
CA ALA A 117 6.64 -26.35 49.02
C ALA A 117 7.66 -25.46 48.29
N TYR A 118 8.86 -25.32 48.85
CA TYR A 118 9.96 -24.59 48.22
C TYR A 118 10.39 -25.21 46.88
N TYR A 119 10.71 -26.51 46.84
CA TYR A 119 11.09 -27.16 45.58
C TYR A 119 9.95 -27.17 44.55
N LEU A 120 8.71 -27.38 45.01
CA LEU A 120 7.51 -27.33 44.15
C LEU A 120 7.34 -25.95 43.50
N SER A 121 7.55 -24.87 44.26
CA SER A 121 7.43 -23.49 43.76
C SER A 121 8.49 -23.13 42.71
N ILE A 122 9.72 -23.65 42.85
CA ILE A 122 10.79 -23.48 41.86
C ILE A 122 10.45 -24.22 40.57
N ALA A 123 10.04 -25.49 40.68
CA ALA A 123 9.64 -26.29 39.53
C ALA A 123 8.47 -25.66 38.77
N GLN A 124 7.47 -25.15 39.50
CA GLN A 124 6.33 -24.44 38.94
C GLN A 124 6.75 -23.16 38.21
N PHE A 125 7.65 -22.35 38.81
CA PHE A 125 8.13 -21.13 38.20
C PHE A 125 8.88 -21.39 36.89
N ILE A 126 9.72 -22.43 36.84
CA ILE A 126 10.42 -22.84 35.61
C ILE A 126 9.41 -23.28 34.54
N LEU A 127 8.39 -24.08 34.91
CA LEU A 127 7.32 -24.49 34.00
C LEU A 127 6.56 -23.27 33.45
N ALA A 128 6.24 -22.29 34.29
CA ALA A 128 5.59 -21.06 33.88
C ALA A 128 6.44 -20.27 32.87
N LEU A 129 7.75 -20.13 33.09
CA LEU A 129 8.63 -19.47 32.12
C LEU A 129 8.70 -20.21 30.78
N ILE A 130 8.84 -21.54 30.81
CA ILE A 130 8.87 -22.36 29.59
C ILE A 130 7.56 -22.25 28.81
N THR A 131 6.42 -22.34 29.50
CA THR A 131 5.08 -22.27 28.85
C THR A 131 4.83 -20.90 28.23
N THR A 132 5.18 -19.83 28.93
CA THR A 132 5.04 -18.46 28.40
C THR A 132 5.95 -18.19 27.21
N PHE A 133 7.22 -18.60 27.27
CA PHE A 133 8.15 -18.46 26.16
C PHE A 133 7.74 -19.28 24.94
N TRP A 134 7.28 -20.52 25.15
CA TRP A 134 6.81 -21.39 24.08
C TRP A 134 5.60 -20.80 23.35
N PHE A 135 4.59 -20.33 24.07
CA PHE A 135 3.39 -19.72 23.47
C PHE A 135 3.63 -18.32 22.89
N ALA A 136 4.66 -17.60 23.35
CA ALA A 136 5.08 -16.34 22.74
C ALA A 136 5.70 -16.54 21.34
N LEU A 137 6.52 -17.58 21.16
CA LEU A 137 7.22 -17.82 19.89
C LEU A 137 6.37 -18.57 18.85
N VAL A 138 5.68 -19.63 19.26
CA VAL A 138 4.99 -20.53 18.31
C VAL A 138 3.57 -20.01 18.03
N PRO A 139 3.16 -19.87 16.76
CA PRO A 139 1.81 -19.38 16.44
C PRO A 139 0.74 -20.43 16.76
N LEU A 140 -0.45 -19.95 17.13
CA LEU A 140 -1.61 -20.75 17.59
C LEU A 140 -1.99 -21.90 16.63
N GLY A 141 -1.91 -21.67 15.31
CA GLY A 141 -2.21 -22.68 14.28
C GLY A 141 -1.08 -23.67 13.96
N SER A 142 0.15 -23.40 14.44
CA SER A 142 1.30 -24.30 14.30
C SER A 142 1.46 -25.22 15.52
N ILE A 143 1.03 -24.74 16.70
CA ILE A 143 0.92 -25.54 17.93
C ILE A 143 -0.06 -26.69 17.64
N PHE A 144 0.49 -27.86 17.27
CA PHE A 144 -0.19 -29.09 16.84
C PHE A 144 -0.74 -29.15 15.40
N GLY A 145 -0.24 -28.31 14.48
CA GLY A 145 -0.61 -28.41 13.06
C GLY A 145 -0.14 -29.73 12.43
N ALA A 146 -1.04 -30.71 12.28
CA ALA A 146 -0.91 -32.01 11.58
C ALA A 146 0.30 -32.92 11.90
N SER A 147 1.39 -32.43 12.48
CA SER A 147 2.66 -33.15 12.55
C SER A 147 2.74 -34.20 13.66
N ILE A 148 1.99 -34.02 14.76
CA ILE A 148 2.10 -34.89 15.94
C ILE A 148 1.04 -36.00 15.92
N PHE A 149 -0.19 -35.73 15.43
CA PHE A 149 -1.29 -36.71 15.45
C PHE A 149 -1.84 -37.09 14.07
N THR A 150 -1.49 -36.37 12.99
CA THR A 150 -2.06 -36.61 11.66
C THR A 150 -0.94 -36.83 10.64
N ARG A 151 -0.42 -38.06 10.62
CA ARG A 151 0.55 -38.61 9.67
C ARG A 151 0.05 -38.66 8.20
N LYS A 152 -0.73 -37.65 7.75
CA LYS A 152 -1.18 -37.45 6.36
C LYS A 152 -0.58 -36.16 5.81
N LYS A 153 0.76 -36.10 5.77
CA LYS A 153 1.54 -35.00 5.16
C LYS A 153 1.42 -34.94 3.62
N SER A 154 0.68 -35.86 2.99
CA SER A 154 0.56 -35.97 1.53
C SER A 154 -0.88 -36.27 1.09
N SER A 155 -1.82 -35.34 1.34
CA SER A 155 -3.11 -35.38 0.65
C SER A 155 -3.16 -34.23 -0.34
N ARG A 156 -3.32 -34.56 -1.63
CA ARG A 156 -3.46 -33.61 -2.76
C ARG A 156 -4.53 -32.55 -2.50
N ARG A 157 -5.50 -32.84 -1.62
CA ARG A 157 -6.60 -31.96 -1.20
C ARG A 157 -6.13 -30.64 -0.57
N PHE A 158 -4.96 -30.59 0.06
CA PHE A 158 -4.45 -29.38 0.74
C PHE A 158 -3.39 -28.62 -0.06
N LEU A 159 -3.02 -29.11 -1.24
CA LEU A 159 -1.95 -28.51 -2.04
C LEU A 159 -2.35 -27.12 -2.55
N ALA A 160 -3.58 -26.95 -3.05
CA ALA A 160 -4.04 -25.67 -3.59
C ALA A 160 -4.02 -24.55 -2.52
N SER A 161 -4.56 -24.79 -1.32
CA SER A 161 -4.53 -23.79 -0.25
C SER A 161 -3.10 -23.50 0.23
N ARG A 162 -2.23 -24.52 0.32
CA ARG A 162 -0.83 -24.31 0.71
C ARG A 162 -0.08 -23.45 -0.31
N THR A 163 -0.33 -23.67 -1.60
CA THR A 163 0.39 -23.00 -2.69
C THR A 163 -0.18 -21.63 -3.04
N PHE A 164 -1.50 -21.40 -2.90
CA PHE A 164 -2.13 -20.14 -3.28
C PHE A 164 -2.40 -19.20 -2.10
N THR A 165 -2.80 -19.73 -0.94
CA THR A 165 -3.23 -18.89 0.21
C THR A 165 -2.23 -18.82 1.35
N ALA A 166 -1.35 -19.82 1.49
CA ALA A 166 -0.41 -19.93 2.62
C ALA A 166 1.08 -19.91 2.21
N SER A 167 1.38 -19.56 0.96
CA SER A 167 2.75 -19.46 0.44
C SER A 167 3.35 -18.09 0.73
N TYR A 168 3.72 -17.85 1.98
CA TYR A 168 4.44 -16.62 2.34
C TYR A 168 5.93 -16.76 2.04
N PRO A 169 6.59 -15.73 1.48
CA PRO A 169 8.03 -15.74 1.25
C PRO A 169 8.75 -15.87 2.59
N GLN A 170 9.59 -16.89 2.72
CA GLN A 170 10.39 -17.11 3.93
C GLN A 170 11.62 -16.21 3.88
N LEU A 171 11.87 -15.45 4.94
CA LEU A 171 13.11 -14.68 5.08
C LEU A 171 14.29 -15.66 5.23
N VAL A 172 15.34 -15.51 4.43
CA VAL A 172 16.54 -16.38 4.47
C VAL A 172 17.77 -15.55 4.87
N GLY A 173 18.72 -16.17 5.58
CA GLY A 173 20.03 -15.61 5.89
C GLY A 173 19.98 -14.29 6.67
N ARG A 174 20.61 -13.25 6.13
CA ARG A 174 20.78 -11.94 6.75
C ARG A 174 19.45 -11.27 7.10
N SER A 175 18.44 -11.34 6.22
CA SER A 175 17.14 -10.69 6.44
C SER A 175 16.38 -11.30 7.63
N ARG A 176 16.53 -12.61 7.86
CA ARG A 176 15.96 -13.29 9.03
C ARG A 176 16.66 -12.84 10.32
N ALA A 177 17.99 -12.78 10.31
CA ALA A 177 18.77 -12.32 11.45
C ALA A 177 18.43 -10.86 11.81
N PHE A 178 18.29 -9.99 10.81
CA PHE A 178 17.88 -8.59 11.02
C PHE A 178 16.50 -8.47 11.66
N SER A 179 15.53 -9.26 11.20
CA SER A 179 14.18 -9.27 11.79
C SER A 179 14.18 -9.77 13.24
N ILE A 180 14.92 -10.84 13.54
CA ILE A 180 15.05 -11.37 14.90
C ILE A 180 15.72 -10.35 15.81
N LEU A 181 16.82 -9.74 15.35
CA LEU A 181 17.56 -8.73 16.10
C LEU A 181 16.67 -7.51 16.41
N LEU A 182 15.89 -7.03 15.44
CA LEU A 182 14.98 -5.91 15.63
C LEU A 182 13.96 -6.20 16.75
N TRP A 183 13.31 -7.37 16.73
CA TRP A 183 12.31 -7.71 17.75
C TRP A 183 12.91 -7.95 19.13
N ILE A 184 14.09 -8.59 19.21
CA ILE A 184 14.81 -8.76 20.48
C ILE A 184 15.13 -7.39 21.08
N THR A 185 15.65 -6.46 20.29
CA THR A 185 15.97 -5.10 20.76
C THR A 185 14.73 -4.35 21.23
N ILE A 186 13.62 -4.41 20.49
CA ILE A 186 12.36 -3.76 20.88
C ILE A 186 11.87 -4.29 22.23
N PHE A 187 11.75 -5.60 22.38
CA PHE A 187 11.23 -6.17 23.62
C PHE A 187 12.19 -6.00 24.80
N THR A 188 13.51 -6.04 24.56
CA THR A 188 14.51 -5.81 25.60
C THR A 188 14.44 -4.37 26.11
N ALA A 189 14.44 -3.38 25.21
CA ALA A 189 14.35 -1.98 25.57
C ALA A 189 13.04 -1.66 26.31
N LYS A 190 11.92 -2.19 25.80
CA LYS A 190 10.62 -2.10 26.45
C LYS A 190 10.65 -2.66 27.86
N PHE A 191 11.00 -3.94 28.02
CA PHE A 191 10.91 -4.59 29.34
C PHE A 191 11.86 -3.98 30.36
N LEU A 192 13.01 -3.47 29.93
CA LEU A 192 13.93 -2.75 30.80
C LEU A 192 13.31 -1.45 31.31
N GLU A 193 12.80 -0.62 30.41
CA GLU A 193 12.17 0.66 30.73
C GLU A 193 10.93 0.45 31.61
N SER A 194 10.01 -0.43 31.19
CA SER A 194 8.76 -0.65 31.90
C SER A 194 8.97 -1.29 33.28
N TYR A 195 10.07 -2.01 33.49
CA TYR A 195 10.44 -2.50 34.82
C TYR A 195 10.88 -1.37 35.74
N PHE A 196 11.79 -0.50 35.27
CA PHE A 196 12.35 0.58 36.09
C PHE A 196 11.37 1.74 36.33
N PHE A 197 10.63 2.17 35.30
CA PHE A 197 9.77 3.34 35.40
C PHE A 197 8.34 3.01 35.83
N LEU A 198 7.78 1.92 35.31
CA LEU A 198 6.37 1.58 35.52
C LEU A 198 6.20 0.66 36.74
N THR A 199 6.89 -0.49 36.75
CA THR A 199 6.72 -1.49 37.82
C THR A 199 7.31 -1.03 39.17
N LEU A 200 8.45 -0.34 39.18
CA LEU A 200 9.06 0.10 40.43
C LEU A 200 8.30 1.27 41.06
N SER A 201 7.71 2.16 40.26
CA SER A 201 6.98 3.33 40.76
C SER A 201 5.65 2.96 41.42
N ILE A 202 4.99 1.90 40.95
CA ILE A 202 3.71 1.43 41.51
C ILE A 202 3.87 0.65 42.83
N ARG A 203 5.08 0.16 43.15
CA ARG A 203 5.38 -0.64 44.34
C ARG A 203 4.96 0.05 45.65
N ASP A 204 5.28 1.32 45.81
CA ASP A 204 4.97 2.09 47.02
C ASP A 204 3.47 2.43 47.16
N PRO A 205 2.77 2.91 46.11
CA PRO A 205 1.32 3.02 46.11
C PRO A 205 0.61 1.72 46.48
N ILE A 206 1.03 0.57 45.92
CA ILE A 206 0.45 -0.75 46.24
C ILE A 206 0.61 -1.05 47.74
N ARG A 207 1.81 -0.86 48.29
CA ARG A 207 2.08 -1.10 49.71
C ARG A 207 1.12 -0.30 50.59
N ASN A 208 1.00 1.00 50.36
CA ASN A 208 0.17 1.89 51.18
C ASN A 208 -1.34 1.62 51.01
N LEU A 209 -1.81 1.38 49.78
CA LEU A 209 -3.22 1.11 49.50
C LEU A 209 -3.66 -0.26 50.02
N SER A 210 -2.78 -1.26 50.01
CA SER A 210 -3.10 -2.61 50.49
C SER A 210 -3.39 -2.70 51.99
N ILE A 211 -2.73 -1.85 52.79
CA ILE A 211 -2.89 -1.82 54.26
C ILE A 211 -3.99 -0.86 54.72
N MET A 212 -4.41 0.07 53.88
CA MET A 212 -5.36 1.12 54.24
C MET A 212 -6.78 0.56 54.43
N LYS A 213 -7.31 0.67 55.65
CA LYS A 213 -8.70 0.34 55.98
C LYS A 213 -9.44 1.60 56.39
N MET A 214 -10.50 1.95 55.67
CA MET A 214 -11.34 3.10 55.98
C MET A 214 -12.35 2.73 57.07
N THR A 215 -12.12 3.16 58.31
CA THR A 215 -12.99 2.86 59.46
C THR A 215 -14.02 3.94 59.75
N ARG A 216 -13.82 5.17 59.26
CA ARG A 216 -14.72 6.31 59.48
C ARG A 216 -15.42 6.70 58.18
N CYS A 217 -16.55 6.06 57.90
CA CYS A 217 -17.34 6.29 56.69
C CYS A 217 -18.74 6.83 57.02
N VAL A 218 -19.02 8.07 56.59
CA VAL A 218 -20.32 8.74 56.78
C VAL A 218 -21.37 8.24 55.76
N GLY A 219 -20.93 7.80 54.58
CA GLY A 219 -21.77 7.19 53.53
C GLY A 219 -22.48 8.23 52.64
N ASP A 220 -22.75 7.86 51.39
CA ASP A 220 -23.46 8.70 50.41
C ASP A 220 -24.91 8.20 50.19
N LYS A 221 -25.82 9.08 49.77
CA LYS A 221 -27.27 8.84 49.74
C LYS A 221 -27.70 7.77 48.73
N PHE A 222 -26.94 7.56 47.66
CA PHE A 222 -27.27 6.61 46.59
C PHE A 222 -26.52 5.26 46.68
N ILE A 223 -25.29 5.25 47.18
CA ILE A 223 -24.39 4.06 47.18
C ILE A 223 -24.08 3.56 48.60
N GLY A 224 -24.46 4.33 49.63
CA GLY A 224 -24.23 3.99 51.04
C GLY A 224 -22.75 4.08 51.43
N LYS A 225 -22.32 3.22 52.35
CA LYS A 225 -20.94 3.17 52.89
C LYS A 225 -19.98 2.29 52.06
N PHE A 226 -20.52 1.50 51.12
CA PHE A 226 -19.79 0.50 50.36
C PHE A 226 -18.56 1.06 49.62
N LEU A 227 -18.71 2.23 48.98
CA LEU A 227 -17.63 2.86 48.23
C LEU A 227 -16.50 3.36 49.13
N CYS A 228 -16.83 3.84 50.34
CA CYS A 228 -15.87 4.32 51.32
C CYS A 228 -15.10 3.16 51.97
N GLU A 229 -15.79 2.09 52.38
CA GLU A 229 -15.16 0.91 52.99
C GLU A 229 -14.21 0.18 52.03
N ASN A 230 -14.57 0.13 50.74
CA ASN A 230 -13.77 -0.53 49.71
C ASN A 230 -12.92 0.44 48.88
N GLN A 231 -12.83 1.72 49.24
CA GLN A 231 -12.14 2.76 48.46
C GLN A 231 -10.69 2.35 48.12
N ALA A 232 -9.92 1.93 49.12
CA ALA A 232 -8.52 1.56 48.93
C ALA A 232 -8.34 0.39 47.95
N ARG A 233 -9.26 -0.59 47.96
CA ARG A 233 -9.25 -1.74 47.05
C ARG A 233 -9.67 -1.35 45.63
N ILE A 234 -10.66 -0.47 45.49
CA ILE A 234 -11.11 0.05 44.19
C ILE A 234 -9.99 0.87 43.54
N VAL A 235 -9.37 1.77 44.31
CA VAL A 235 -8.24 2.59 43.82
C VAL A 235 -7.06 1.70 43.45
N LEU A 236 -6.72 0.69 44.26
CA LEU A 236 -5.67 -0.27 43.93
C LEU A 236 -5.96 -1.00 42.60
N GLY A 237 -7.21 -1.44 42.38
CA GLY A 237 -7.64 -2.06 41.13
C GLY A 237 -7.55 -1.11 39.92
N LEU A 238 -7.95 0.15 40.09
CA LEU A 238 -7.81 1.18 39.05
C LEU A 238 -6.34 1.45 38.72
N VAL A 239 -5.47 1.55 39.73
CA VAL A 239 -4.03 1.75 39.57
C VAL A 239 -3.40 0.60 38.78
N TYR A 240 -3.71 -0.66 39.11
CA TYR A 240 -3.26 -1.81 38.30
C TYR A 240 -3.80 -1.79 36.87
N PHE A 241 -5.05 -1.39 36.67
CA PHE A 241 -5.64 -1.31 35.34
C PHE A 241 -5.00 -0.22 34.50
N THR A 242 -4.78 0.97 35.05
CA THR A 242 -4.10 2.07 34.35
C THR A 242 -2.66 1.71 34.03
N ASP A 243 -1.97 1.04 34.95
CA ASP A 243 -0.59 0.57 34.75
C ASP A 243 -0.50 -0.46 33.62
N MET A 244 -1.43 -1.41 33.60
CA MET A 244 -1.55 -2.38 32.51
C MET A 244 -1.76 -1.68 31.16
N VAL A 245 -2.62 -0.65 31.09
CA VAL A 245 -2.85 0.11 29.85
C VAL A 245 -1.59 0.84 29.39
N LEU A 246 -0.88 1.52 30.31
CA LEU A 246 0.39 2.19 30.00
C LEU A 246 1.44 1.19 29.49
N PHE A 247 1.56 0.03 30.13
CA PHE A 247 2.44 -1.06 29.71
C PHE A 247 2.18 -1.58 28.28
N PHE A 248 0.94 -1.44 27.78
CA PHE A 248 0.61 -1.75 26.39
C PHE A 248 1.05 -0.64 25.43
N LEU A 249 0.83 0.63 25.78
CA LEU A 249 1.10 1.79 24.92
C LEU A 249 2.59 1.96 24.59
N ASP A 250 3.48 1.68 25.55
CA ASP A 250 4.94 1.86 25.37
C ASP A 250 5.54 0.99 24.25
N THR A 251 4.87 -0.12 23.93
CA THR A 251 5.29 -1.02 22.85
C THR A 251 5.32 -0.33 21.49
N TYR A 252 4.35 0.53 21.22
CA TYR A 252 4.27 1.25 19.96
C TYR A 252 5.37 2.30 19.84
N LEU A 253 5.67 3.01 20.93
CA LEU A 253 6.74 3.99 21.00
C LEU A 253 8.09 3.32 20.71
N TRP A 254 8.43 2.25 21.43
CA TRP A 254 9.68 1.53 21.23
C TRP A 254 9.78 0.89 19.84
N TYR A 255 8.65 0.40 19.31
CA TYR A 255 8.60 -0.09 17.93
C TYR A 255 8.99 1.01 16.93
N ILE A 256 8.43 2.22 17.03
CA ILE A 256 8.76 3.32 16.12
C ILE A 256 10.23 3.72 16.26
N VAL A 257 10.72 3.92 17.49
CA VAL A 257 12.09 4.39 17.75
C VAL A 257 13.11 3.40 17.20
N VAL A 258 12.98 2.12 17.55
CA VAL A 258 13.92 1.09 17.07
C VAL A 258 13.79 0.88 15.57
N ASN A 259 12.57 0.88 15.01
CA ASN A 259 12.39 0.74 13.56
C ASN A 259 12.99 1.92 12.79
N CYS A 260 12.90 3.14 13.31
CA CYS A 260 13.56 4.32 12.75
C CYS A 260 15.08 4.15 12.76
N CYS A 261 15.67 3.79 13.90
CA CYS A 261 17.11 3.54 14.02
C CYS A 261 17.60 2.44 13.07
N PHE A 262 16.90 1.30 13.02
CA PHE A 262 17.24 0.19 12.12
C PHE A 262 17.08 0.57 10.65
N SER A 263 16.07 1.37 10.30
CA SER A 263 15.86 1.87 8.94
C SER A 263 16.98 2.81 8.49
N VAL A 264 17.43 3.70 9.37
CA VAL A 264 18.58 4.59 9.12
C VAL A 264 19.85 3.76 8.90
N ILE A 265 20.13 2.80 9.78
CA ILE A 265 21.28 1.88 9.63
C ILE A 265 21.20 1.10 8.32
N LEU A 266 20.03 0.55 7.99
CA LEU A 266 19.84 -0.21 6.76
C LEU A 266 20.02 0.67 5.52
N SER A 267 19.57 1.92 5.55
CA SER A 267 19.78 2.88 4.46
C SER A 267 21.26 3.10 4.19
N PHE A 268 22.06 3.30 5.25
CA PHE A 268 23.51 3.44 5.12
C PHE A 268 24.18 2.16 4.60
N VAL A 269 23.77 0.99 5.09
CA VAL A 269 24.27 -0.31 4.61
C VAL A 269 23.97 -0.53 3.12
N LEU A 270 22.81 -0.08 2.64
CA LEU A 270 22.41 -0.18 1.24
C LEU A 270 23.10 0.88 0.36
N GLY A 271 23.94 1.76 0.93
CA GLY A 271 24.60 2.83 0.22
C GLY A 271 23.66 3.96 -0.23
N ILE A 272 22.42 3.97 0.26
CA ILE A 272 21.45 5.04 0.05
C ILE A 272 21.61 5.98 1.24
N SER A 273 22.50 6.96 1.14
CA SER A 273 22.60 7.98 2.19
C SER A 273 21.37 8.88 2.12
N ILE A 274 20.70 9.12 3.26
CA ILE A 274 19.69 10.18 3.40
C ILE A 274 20.26 11.55 2.99
N LEU A 275 21.59 11.72 3.13
CA LEU A 275 22.32 12.93 2.73
C LEU A 275 22.79 12.92 1.27
N SER A 276 22.63 11.82 0.52
CA SER A 276 22.94 11.84 -0.92
C SER A 276 21.95 12.77 -1.62
N PRO A 277 22.43 13.79 -2.36
CA PRO A 277 21.54 14.68 -3.09
C PRO A 277 20.66 13.86 -4.05
N TRP A 278 19.34 14.08 -3.98
CA TRP A 278 18.34 13.52 -4.92
C TRP A 278 18.73 13.73 -6.39
N ARG A 279 19.56 14.73 -6.66
CA ARG A 279 20.22 15.06 -7.92
C ARG A 279 20.96 13.87 -8.56
N ASN A 280 21.70 13.08 -7.77
CA ASN A 280 22.48 11.93 -8.25
C ASN A 280 21.60 10.73 -8.65
N VAL A 281 20.34 10.68 -8.19
CA VAL A 281 19.42 9.58 -8.49
C VAL A 281 18.94 9.70 -9.94
N TYR A 282 18.65 10.91 -10.41
CA TYR A 282 18.16 11.18 -11.76
C TYR A 282 19.27 11.15 -12.82
N SER A 283 20.45 11.72 -12.57
CA SER A 283 21.56 11.70 -13.54
C SER A 283 22.07 10.28 -13.83
N ARG A 284 21.98 9.36 -12.85
CA ARG A 284 22.32 7.94 -13.03
C ARG A 284 21.15 7.08 -13.53
N LEU A 285 19.95 7.63 -13.68
CA LEU A 285 18.76 6.87 -14.07
C LEU A 285 18.92 6.15 -15.42
N PRO A 286 19.43 6.77 -16.50
CA PRO A 286 19.63 6.09 -17.79
C PRO A 286 20.52 4.84 -17.67
N LYS A 287 21.60 4.94 -16.88
CA LYS A 287 22.54 3.83 -16.64
C LYS A 287 21.85 2.69 -15.88
N ARG A 288 20.98 3.02 -14.91
CA ARG A 288 20.23 2.03 -14.10
C ARG A 288 19.13 1.35 -14.91
N ILE A 289 18.43 2.07 -15.79
CA ILE A 289 17.47 1.47 -16.73
C ILE A 289 18.18 0.43 -17.58
N TYR A 290 19.33 0.78 -18.16
CA TYR A 290 20.11 -0.15 -18.98
C TYR A 290 20.56 -1.40 -18.22
N SER A 291 21.07 -1.26 -17.00
CA SER A 291 21.64 -2.39 -16.28
C SER A 291 20.63 -3.26 -15.51
N LYS A 292 19.50 -2.69 -15.08
CA LYS A 292 18.53 -3.37 -14.18
C LYS A 292 17.23 -3.77 -14.85
N ILE A 293 16.84 -3.13 -15.95
CA ILE A 293 15.58 -3.45 -16.66
C ILE A 293 15.85 -4.33 -17.88
N LEU A 294 16.91 -4.05 -18.63
CA LEU A 294 17.18 -4.73 -19.90
C LEU A 294 18.10 -5.95 -19.69
N ALA A 295 17.71 -7.10 -20.25
CA ALA A 295 18.50 -8.35 -20.21
C ALA A 295 19.64 -8.33 -21.25
N THR A 296 20.61 -7.42 -21.08
CA THR A 296 21.66 -7.15 -22.10
C THR A 296 22.70 -8.25 -22.28
N THR A 297 22.77 -9.20 -21.35
CA THR A 297 23.70 -10.35 -21.39
C THR A 297 23.31 -11.38 -22.44
N GLU A 298 22.00 -11.56 -22.67
CA GLU A 298 21.42 -12.62 -23.50
C GLU A 298 20.92 -12.10 -24.86
N MET A 299 21.16 -10.82 -25.20
CA MET A 299 20.79 -10.26 -26.50
C MET A 299 21.80 -10.63 -27.60
N ASP A 300 21.29 -11.12 -28.74
CA ASP A 300 22.09 -11.53 -29.90
C ASP A 300 22.77 -10.34 -30.62
N ILE A 301 22.08 -9.20 -30.72
CA ILE A 301 22.59 -7.98 -31.39
C ILE A 301 22.58 -6.82 -30.40
N LYS A 302 23.77 -6.31 -30.06
CA LYS A 302 23.94 -5.24 -29.08
C LYS A 302 23.92 -3.85 -29.74
N TYR A 303 22.78 -3.17 -29.67
CA TYR A 303 22.70 -1.75 -30.04
C TYR A 303 23.40 -0.84 -29.02
N ARG A 304 23.64 0.42 -29.43
CA ARG A 304 24.17 1.44 -28.52
C ARG A 304 23.22 1.61 -27.32
N PRO A 305 23.71 1.62 -26.07
CA PRO A 305 22.88 1.72 -24.86
C PRO A 305 21.91 2.91 -24.86
N LYS A 306 22.33 4.04 -25.45
CA LYS A 306 21.50 5.26 -25.58
C LYS A 306 20.21 5.01 -26.36
N ILE A 307 20.24 4.16 -27.39
CA ILE A 307 19.07 3.85 -28.23
C ILE A 307 18.06 3.02 -27.42
N LEU A 308 18.51 1.95 -26.78
CA LEU A 308 17.66 1.06 -25.99
C LEU A 308 17.00 1.80 -24.81
N VAL A 309 17.79 2.62 -24.10
CA VAL A 309 17.25 3.44 -23.00
C VAL A 309 16.26 4.48 -23.50
N SER A 310 16.50 5.08 -24.68
CA SER A 310 15.57 6.07 -25.25
C SER A 310 14.20 5.47 -25.55
N GLN A 311 14.14 4.22 -26.03
CA GLN A 311 12.88 3.52 -26.31
C GLN A 311 12.08 3.28 -25.02
N VAL A 312 12.73 2.80 -23.95
CA VAL A 312 12.07 2.59 -22.65
C VAL A 312 11.62 3.91 -22.04
N TRP A 313 12.51 4.91 -21.99
CA TRP A 313 12.21 6.19 -21.35
C TRP A 313 11.12 6.97 -22.08
N ASN A 314 11.19 7.05 -23.41
CA ASN A 314 10.18 7.73 -24.21
C ASN A 314 8.82 7.06 -24.04
N ALA A 315 8.75 5.72 -24.00
CA ALA A 315 7.49 5.01 -23.74
C ALA A 315 6.89 5.37 -22.37
N ILE A 316 7.72 5.49 -21.32
CA ILE A 316 7.26 5.91 -19.98
C ILE A 316 6.68 7.34 -20.03
N ILE A 317 7.38 8.28 -20.63
CA ILE A 317 6.95 9.69 -20.71
C ILE A 317 5.69 9.83 -21.57
N ILE A 318 5.61 9.14 -22.71
CA ILE A 318 4.44 9.12 -23.58
C ILE A 318 3.24 8.52 -22.85
N SER A 319 3.43 7.47 -22.04
CA SER A 319 2.35 6.93 -21.21
C SER A 319 1.81 7.95 -20.21
N MET A 320 2.68 8.76 -19.58
CA MET A 320 2.24 9.81 -18.65
C MET A 320 1.53 10.96 -19.36
N TYR A 321 1.95 11.28 -20.60
CA TYR A 321 1.25 12.24 -21.46
C TYR A 321 -0.16 11.74 -21.81
N ARG A 322 -0.30 10.46 -22.20
CA ARG A 322 -1.60 9.84 -22.54
C ARG A 322 -2.59 9.81 -21.37
N GLU A 323 -2.09 9.79 -20.13
CA GLU A 323 -2.91 9.90 -18.91
C GLU A 323 -3.23 11.36 -18.51
N HIS A 324 -2.77 12.34 -19.29
CA HIS A 324 -2.93 13.79 -19.05
C HIS A 324 -2.19 14.30 -17.81
N LEU A 325 -1.11 13.64 -17.39
CA LEU A 325 -0.31 14.05 -16.22
C LEU A 325 0.75 15.11 -16.57
N LEU A 326 1.11 15.23 -17.85
CA LEU A 326 2.15 16.12 -18.36
C LEU A 326 1.61 17.00 -19.49
N PRO A 327 1.89 18.32 -19.48
CA PRO A 327 1.60 19.19 -20.61
C PRO A 327 2.61 18.96 -21.75
N VAL A 328 2.18 19.24 -22.99
CA VAL A 328 2.97 19.04 -24.22
C VAL A 328 4.36 19.71 -24.14
N ASP A 329 4.43 20.95 -23.66
CA ASP A 329 5.67 21.74 -23.58
C ASP A 329 6.76 21.05 -22.73
N MET A 330 6.36 20.40 -21.63
CA MET A 330 7.28 19.69 -20.73
C MET A 330 7.68 18.34 -21.30
N VAL A 331 6.80 17.68 -22.06
CA VAL A 331 7.10 16.40 -22.73
C VAL A 331 8.28 16.55 -23.68
N HIS A 332 8.34 17.62 -24.47
CA HIS A 332 9.46 17.88 -25.37
C HIS A 332 10.83 17.96 -24.66
N LYS A 333 10.87 18.51 -23.44
CA LYS A 333 12.09 18.59 -22.62
C LYS A 333 12.50 17.26 -21.98
N LEU A 334 11.55 16.32 -21.87
CA LEU A 334 11.72 15.02 -21.22
C LEU A 334 12.03 13.88 -22.20
N LEU A 335 11.72 14.03 -23.50
CA LEU A 335 11.93 13.00 -24.52
C LEU A 335 13.35 13.02 -25.09
N TYR A 336 13.87 11.83 -25.42
CA TYR A 336 15.03 11.70 -26.29
C TYR A 336 14.62 12.08 -27.72
N GLN A 337 15.38 12.99 -28.32
CA GLN A 337 15.11 13.50 -29.67
C GLN A 337 16.22 13.06 -30.62
N GLN A 338 15.84 12.64 -31.82
CA GLN A 338 16.79 12.36 -32.87
C GLN A 338 17.07 13.66 -33.64
N VAL A 339 18.31 14.12 -33.61
CA VAL A 339 18.76 15.36 -34.27
C VAL A 339 19.80 14.98 -35.32
N CYS A 340 19.67 15.51 -36.53
CA CYS A 340 20.71 15.40 -37.54
C CYS A 340 21.88 16.31 -37.13
N SER A 341 23.09 15.75 -37.04
CA SER A 341 24.27 16.56 -36.77
C SER A 341 24.58 17.43 -38.00
N GLU A 342 24.93 18.70 -37.81
CA GLU A 342 25.26 19.59 -38.93
C GLU A 342 26.59 19.22 -39.61
N GLU A 343 27.49 18.55 -38.87
CA GLU A 343 28.83 18.17 -39.36
C GLU A 343 28.91 16.78 -39.99
N ASP A 344 27.87 15.94 -39.83
CA ASP A 344 27.86 14.54 -40.25
C ASP A 344 26.39 14.18 -40.56
N GLU A 345 26.04 13.67 -41.75
CA GLU A 345 24.66 13.23 -42.12
C GLU A 345 24.10 12.10 -41.23
N ARG A 346 24.81 11.76 -40.15
CA ARG A 346 24.43 10.77 -39.15
C ARG A 346 23.46 11.38 -38.14
N LYS A 347 22.29 10.78 -38.07
CA LYS A 347 21.29 11.08 -37.04
C LYS A 347 21.82 10.69 -35.65
N THR A 348 21.99 11.66 -34.76
CA THR A 348 22.42 11.42 -33.37
C THR A 348 21.25 11.60 -32.41
N LEU A 349 21.26 10.88 -31.29
CA LEU A 349 20.23 10.98 -30.25
C LEU A 349 20.67 11.98 -29.18
N LYS A 350 19.92 13.08 -29.07
CA LYS A 350 20.05 14.09 -28.02
C LYS A 350 19.35 13.62 -26.75
N SER A 351 20.09 13.63 -25.64
CA SER A 351 19.52 13.31 -24.32
C SER A 351 18.66 14.45 -23.78
N PRO A 352 17.57 14.15 -23.05
CA PRO A 352 16.77 15.14 -22.33
C PRO A 352 17.64 16.04 -21.44
N SER A 353 17.35 17.34 -21.43
CA SER A 353 17.97 18.27 -20.48
C SER A 353 17.69 17.89 -19.03
N PHE A 354 16.58 17.17 -18.79
CA PHE A 354 16.25 16.57 -17.50
C PHE A 354 17.39 15.77 -16.87
N PHE A 355 18.11 14.94 -17.62
CA PHE A 355 19.18 14.13 -17.03
C PHE A 355 20.45 14.92 -16.70
N ILE A 356 20.66 16.06 -17.34
CA ILE A 356 21.85 16.90 -17.21
C ILE A 356 21.64 17.98 -16.17
N ALA A 357 20.48 18.65 -16.21
CA ALA A 357 20.12 19.78 -15.35
C ALA A 357 20.02 19.42 -13.85
N HIS A 358 19.96 18.13 -13.50
CA HIS A 358 19.96 17.71 -12.10
C HIS A 358 21.34 17.80 -11.45
N ASP A 359 22.43 17.77 -12.22
CA ASP A 359 23.78 17.91 -11.67
C ASP A 359 24.10 19.38 -11.34
N ASP A 360 23.33 20.35 -11.86
CA ASP A 360 23.49 21.79 -11.63
C ASP A 360 22.82 22.29 -10.34
N SER A 361 23.47 23.24 -9.66
CA SER A 361 22.99 23.81 -8.40
C SER A 361 21.70 24.63 -8.54
N THR A 362 21.36 25.06 -9.76
CA THR A 362 20.23 25.92 -10.15
C THR A 362 18.95 25.17 -10.49
N PHE A 363 18.91 23.84 -10.32
CA PHE A 363 17.75 23.00 -10.63
C PHE A 363 16.45 23.51 -9.99
N LYS A 364 15.46 23.86 -10.84
CA LYS A 364 14.08 24.14 -10.42
C LYS A 364 13.18 22.99 -10.89
N ALA A 365 12.67 22.19 -9.95
CA ALA A 365 11.78 21.06 -10.27
C ALA A 365 10.55 21.47 -11.11
N ASN A 366 10.07 22.70 -10.92
CA ASN A 366 8.95 23.31 -11.65
C ASN A 366 9.21 23.49 -13.16
N GLU A 367 10.46 23.37 -13.63
CA GLU A 367 10.78 23.50 -15.06
C GLU A 367 10.42 22.24 -15.87
N PHE A 368 10.45 21.08 -15.22
CA PHE A 368 10.25 19.77 -15.85
C PHE A 368 8.91 19.13 -15.50
N PHE A 369 8.39 19.42 -14.30
CA PHE A 369 7.11 18.90 -13.82
C PHE A 369 6.25 20.04 -13.27
N PRO A 370 4.92 19.99 -13.42
CA PRO A 370 4.03 20.89 -12.70
C PRO A 370 4.19 20.74 -11.19
N SER A 371 4.01 21.82 -10.43
CA SER A 371 4.11 21.77 -8.96
C SER A 371 3.11 20.77 -8.38
N ASN A 372 3.57 19.90 -7.47
CA ASN A 372 2.79 18.80 -6.89
C ASN A 372 2.19 17.82 -7.91
N SER A 373 2.85 17.61 -9.05
CA SER A 373 2.37 16.67 -10.07
C SER A 373 2.54 15.20 -9.64
N GLU A 374 1.52 14.40 -9.93
CA GLU A 374 1.59 12.94 -9.84
C GLU A 374 2.68 12.34 -10.75
N ALA A 375 2.99 12.97 -11.88
CA ALA A 375 4.08 12.54 -12.76
C ALA A 375 5.43 12.62 -12.04
N GLN A 376 5.69 13.71 -11.31
CA GLN A 376 6.90 13.86 -10.52
C GLN A 376 7.01 12.75 -9.47
N ARG A 377 5.91 12.46 -8.75
CA ARG A 377 5.88 11.40 -7.74
C ARG A 377 6.17 10.02 -8.34
N ARG A 378 5.56 9.69 -9.48
CA ARG A 378 5.76 8.41 -10.19
C ARG A 378 7.20 8.26 -10.69
N VAL A 379 7.77 9.29 -11.32
CA VAL A 379 9.17 9.27 -11.79
C VAL A 379 10.15 9.18 -10.60
N SER A 380 9.89 9.92 -9.52
CA SER A 380 10.68 9.86 -8.29
C SER A 380 10.69 8.45 -7.71
N PHE A 381 9.51 7.84 -7.59
CA PHE A 381 9.36 6.49 -7.06
C PHE A 381 10.03 5.45 -7.95
N PHE A 382 9.90 5.58 -9.27
CA PHE A 382 10.56 4.72 -10.25
C PHE A 382 12.08 4.81 -10.15
N ALA A 383 12.64 6.03 -10.11
CA ALA A 383 14.07 6.26 -10.01
C ALA A 383 14.65 5.76 -8.67
N GLN A 384 13.89 5.91 -7.58
CA GLN A 384 14.26 5.37 -6.28
C GLN A 384 14.24 3.85 -6.27
N SER A 385 13.22 3.23 -6.88
CA SER A 385 13.12 1.77 -7.00
C SER A 385 14.32 1.20 -7.76
N LEU A 386 14.72 1.83 -8.87
CA LEU A 386 15.93 1.43 -9.59
C LEU A 386 17.24 1.71 -8.84
N SER A 387 17.20 2.43 -7.72
CA SER A 387 18.38 2.62 -6.86
C SER A 387 18.60 1.43 -5.92
N THR A 388 17.56 0.67 -5.57
CA THR A 388 17.66 -0.46 -4.65
C THR A 388 18.20 -1.72 -5.36
N PRO A 389 18.77 -2.69 -4.63
CA PRO A 389 19.13 -3.98 -5.21
C PRO A 389 17.86 -4.71 -5.67
N ILE A 390 17.75 -4.96 -6.98
CA ILE A 390 16.68 -5.73 -7.63
C ILE A 390 17.34 -6.97 -8.27
N PRO A 391 16.65 -8.12 -8.36
CA PRO A 391 17.15 -9.29 -9.08
C PRO A 391 17.59 -8.94 -10.52
N GLU A 392 18.51 -9.73 -11.06
CA GLU A 392 18.99 -9.55 -12.43
C GLU A 392 17.85 -9.75 -13.44
N PRO A 393 17.77 -8.92 -14.49
CA PRO A 393 16.73 -9.04 -15.51
C PRO A 393 16.93 -10.32 -16.32
N VAL A 394 15.84 -11.04 -16.54
CA VAL A 394 15.77 -12.20 -17.45
C VAL A 394 15.06 -11.77 -18.74
N PRO A 395 15.39 -12.35 -19.91
CA PRO A 395 14.66 -12.05 -21.13
C PRO A 395 13.18 -12.39 -21.00
N VAL A 396 12.37 -11.69 -21.80
CA VAL A 396 10.92 -11.87 -21.79
C VAL A 396 10.53 -13.32 -22.13
N GLU A 397 11.29 -14.00 -22.99
CA GLU A 397 11.07 -15.42 -23.34
C GLU A 397 11.27 -16.37 -22.15
N SER A 398 12.17 -16.03 -21.22
CA SER A 398 12.47 -16.81 -20.02
C SER A 398 11.65 -16.39 -18.80
N MET A 399 10.88 -15.30 -18.92
CA MET A 399 10.03 -14.79 -17.84
C MET A 399 8.93 -15.81 -17.44
N PRO A 400 8.67 -16.00 -16.13
CA PRO A 400 7.54 -16.80 -15.67
C PRO A 400 6.20 -16.20 -16.10
N ILE A 401 5.25 -17.07 -16.44
CA ILE A 401 3.89 -16.68 -16.79
C ILE A 401 3.16 -16.27 -15.51
N PHE A 402 2.44 -15.16 -15.55
CA PHE A 402 1.61 -14.73 -14.43
C PHE A 402 0.21 -14.35 -14.90
N THR A 403 -0.77 -14.63 -14.04
CA THR A 403 -2.18 -14.34 -14.28
C THR A 403 -2.72 -13.48 -13.16
N VAL A 404 -3.34 -12.37 -13.52
CA VAL A 404 -3.98 -11.47 -12.57
C VAL A 404 -5.47 -11.79 -12.54
N LEU A 405 -5.97 -12.15 -11.36
CA LEU A 405 -7.38 -12.40 -11.09
C LEU A 405 -7.97 -11.14 -10.43
N ILE A 406 -8.89 -10.46 -11.12
CA ILE A 406 -9.63 -9.33 -10.55
C ILE A 406 -11.05 -9.79 -10.25
N PRO A 407 -11.45 -9.93 -8.97
CA PRO A 407 -12.83 -10.23 -8.63
C PRO A 407 -13.69 -8.98 -8.83
N HIS A 408 -14.75 -9.12 -9.64
CA HIS A 408 -15.71 -8.05 -9.87
C HIS A 408 -17.01 -8.33 -9.12
N TYR A 409 -17.33 -7.46 -8.16
CA TYR A 409 -18.46 -7.62 -7.24
C TYR A 409 -19.70 -6.78 -7.60
N GLY A 410 -19.62 -5.92 -8.62
CA GLY A 410 -20.76 -5.11 -9.09
C GLY A 410 -20.49 -3.62 -9.31
N GLU A 411 -19.26 -3.14 -9.16
CA GLU A 411 -18.84 -1.76 -9.50
C GLU A 411 -18.98 -1.48 -11.00
N LYS A 412 -19.39 -0.27 -11.41
CA LYS A 412 -19.43 0.07 -12.85
C LYS A 412 -18.01 0.27 -13.37
N ILE A 413 -17.70 -0.29 -14.54
CA ILE A 413 -16.37 -0.17 -15.15
C ILE A 413 -16.24 1.21 -15.81
N ILE A 414 -17.16 1.59 -16.70
CA ILE A 414 -17.16 2.90 -17.37
C ILE A 414 -18.38 3.69 -16.89
N LEU A 415 -18.17 4.94 -16.51
CA LEU A 415 -19.25 5.86 -16.19
C LEU A 415 -20.03 6.27 -17.44
N SER A 416 -21.34 6.40 -17.31
CA SER A 416 -22.16 7.00 -18.37
C SER A 416 -22.00 8.52 -18.37
N LEU A 417 -22.19 9.15 -19.53
CA LEU A 417 -22.10 10.62 -19.65
C LEU A 417 -23.13 11.32 -18.76
N LYS A 418 -24.32 10.73 -18.60
CA LYS A 418 -25.38 11.24 -17.74
C LYS A 418 -24.97 11.27 -16.27
N GLU A 419 -24.30 10.25 -15.77
CA GLU A 419 -23.79 10.22 -14.37
C GLU A 419 -22.66 11.22 -14.14
N ILE A 420 -21.87 11.51 -15.18
CA ILE A 420 -20.78 12.48 -15.08
C ILE A 420 -21.32 13.92 -14.98
N ILE A 421 -22.37 14.24 -15.73
CA ILE A 421 -22.90 15.59 -15.89
C ILE A 421 -24.09 15.85 -14.96
N LYS A 422 -24.85 14.83 -14.57
CA LYS A 422 -26.01 14.99 -13.70
C LYS A 422 -25.61 14.94 -12.23
N GLU A 423 -26.33 15.67 -11.40
CA GLU A 423 -26.23 15.56 -9.95
C GLU A 423 -26.79 14.20 -9.49
N ASP A 424 -25.98 13.45 -8.74
CA ASP A 424 -26.36 12.11 -8.26
C ASP A 424 -27.42 12.17 -7.15
N ASN A 425 -27.36 13.19 -6.28
CA ASN A 425 -28.25 13.34 -5.14
C ASN A 425 -28.87 14.75 -5.10
N ALA A 426 -30.13 14.85 -4.66
CA ALA A 426 -30.83 16.14 -4.50
C ALA A 426 -30.14 17.12 -3.52
N ASN A 427 -29.23 16.62 -2.67
CA ASN A 427 -28.47 17.41 -1.72
C ASN A 427 -27.09 17.84 -2.24
N SER A 428 -26.60 17.27 -3.35
CA SER A 428 -25.32 17.62 -3.96
C SER A 428 -25.54 18.59 -5.12
N ARG A 429 -25.11 19.85 -4.97
CA ARG A 429 -25.22 20.90 -6.00
C ARG A 429 -24.06 20.91 -7.00
N ILE A 430 -23.20 19.90 -6.96
CA ILE A 430 -21.96 19.82 -7.74
C ILE A 430 -21.99 18.48 -8.48
N THR A 431 -21.79 18.54 -9.80
CA THR A 431 -21.72 17.36 -10.67
C THR A 431 -20.39 16.63 -10.45
N LEU A 432 -20.34 15.34 -10.78
CA LEU A 432 -19.11 14.55 -10.65
C LEU A 432 -17.97 15.16 -11.47
N LEU A 433 -18.27 15.66 -12.68
CA LEU A 433 -17.28 16.32 -13.52
C LEU A 433 -16.70 17.58 -12.86
N GLU A 434 -17.55 18.42 -12.28
CA GLU A 434 -17.09 19.67 -11.66
C GLU A 434 -16.25 19.39 -10.41
N TYR A 435 -16.63 18.36 -9.64
CA TYR A 435 -15.81 17.84 -8.56
C TYR A 435 -14.43 17.38 -9.04
N LEU A 436 -14.36 16.64 -10.16
CA LEU A 436 -13.09 16.16 -10.73
C LEU A 436 -12.21 17.29 -11.27
N LYS A 437 -12.80 18.32 -11.87
CA LYS A 437 -12.05 19.51 -12.30
C LYS A 437 -11.41 20.23 -11.11
N GLN A 438 -12.13 20.32 -9.99
CA GLN A 438 -11.60 20.95 -8.78
C GLN A 438 -10.50 20.09 -8.12
N LEU A 439 -10.63 18.76 -8.18
CA LEU A 439 -9.64 17.84 -7.62
C LEU A 439 -8.37 17.73 -8.48
N TYR A 440 -8.51 17.75 -9.81
CA TYR A 440 -7.41 17.58 -10.78
C TYR A 440 -7.38 18.71 -11.84
N PRO A 441 -7.14 19.97 -11.43
CA PRO A 441 -7.22 21.11 -12.34
C PRO A 441 -6.17 21.07 -13.44
N THR A 442 -4.93 20.68 -13.11
CA THR A 442 -3.82 20.60 -14.08
C THR A 442 -4.03 19.50 -15.12
N GLU A 443 -4.55 18.34 -14.71
CA GLU A 443 -4.82 17.22 -15.60
C GLU A 443 -6.01 17.54 -16.53
N TRP A 444 -7.02 18.24 -16.03
CA TRP A 444 -8.13 18.72 -16.84
C TRP A 444 -7.66 19.70 -17.92
N ASP A 445 -6.81 20.65 -17.57
CA ASP A 445 -6.23 21.60 -18.55
C ASP A 445 -5.43 20.87 -19.62
N CYS A 446 -4.66 19.84 -19.25
CA CYS A 446 -3.91 19.01 -20.20
C CYS A 446 -4.87 18.22 -21.11
N PHE A 447 -5.94 17.64 -20.54
CA PHE A 447 -6.97 16.91 -21.28
C PHE A 447 -7.69 17.79 -22.30
N VAL A 448 -8.07 19.02 -21.93
CA VAL A 448 -8.75 19.96 -22.83
C VAL A 448 -7.83 20.38 -23.97
N LYS A 449 -6.56 20.71 -23.67
CA LYS A 449 -5.56 21.08 -24.69
C LYS A 449 -5.32 19.95 -25.69
N ASP A 450 -5.13 18.73 -25.19
CA ASP A 450 -4.89 17.54 -26.01
C ASP A 450 -6.10 17.22 -26.90
N THR A 451 -7.32 17.27 -26.34
CA THR A 451 -8.55 17.05 -27.11
C THR A 451 -8.75 18.13 -28.18
N LYS A 452 -8.38 19.38 -27.89
CA LYS A 452 -8.40 20.48 -28.87
C LYS A 452 -7.40 20.25 -30.01
N LEU A 453 -6.19 19.80 -29.70
CA LEU A 453 -5.17 19.46 -30.71
C LEU A 453 -5.66 18.33 -31.63
N MET A 454 -6.29 17.29 -31.07
CA MET A 454 -6.89 16.22 -31.86
C MET A 454 -8.02 16.71 -32.76
N ALA A 455 -8.88 17.61 -32.26
CA ALA A 455 -9.96 18.19 -33.04
C ALA A 455 -9.48 19.04 -34.22
N ILE A 456 -8.38 19.77 -34.04
CA ILE A 456 -7.72 20.51 -35.12
C ILE A 456 -7.11 19.53 -36.13
N GLY A 457 -6.39 18.51 -35.66
CA GLY A 457 -5.74 17.50 -36.52
C GLY A 457 -6.71 16.64 -37.34
N SER A 458 -7.94 16.47 -36.84
CA SER A 458 -9.02 15.75 -37.53
C SER A 458 -9.87 16.64 -38.44
N GLY A 459 -9.53 17.93 -38.58
CA GLY A 459 -10.24 18.89 -39.43
C GLY A 459 -11.60 19.35 -38.88
N ALA A 460 -11.96 18.97 -37.64
CA ALA A 460 -13.26 19.32 -37.03
C ALA A 460 -13.33 20.80 -36.58
N ILE A 461 -12.18 21.48 -36.46
CA ILE A 461 -12.08 22.91 -36.12
C ILE A 461 -11.15 23.58 -37.13
N SER A 462 -11.68 24.46 -37.98
CA SER A 462 -10.87 25.37 -38.77
C SER A 462 -10.20 26.41 -37.87
N VAL A 463 -8.89 26.60 -37.98
CA VAL A 463 -8.17 27.68 -37.28
C VAL A 463 -8.63 29.03 -37.85
N THR A 464 -9.70 29.59 -37.31
CA THR A 464 -9.99 31.00 -37.47
C THR A 464 -9.15 31.75 -36.45
N SER A 465 -8.20 32.56 -36.94
CA SER A 465 -7.47 33.56 -36.17
C SER A 465 -8.46 34.51 -35.50
N GLY A 466 -8.87 34.17 -34.29
CA GLY A 466 -9.71 34.96 -33.41
C GLY A 466 -8.90 35.29 -32.18
N ARG A 467 -8.33 36.50 -32.16
CA ARG A 467 -7.68 37.15 -31.03
C ARG A 467 -8.51 36.93 -29.76
N PHE A 468 -8.02 36.12 -28.83
CA PHE A 468 -8.66 35.94 -27.53
C PHE A 468 -8.17 37.01 -26.56
N ASP A 469 -9.10 37.89 -26.16
CA ASP A 469 -8.96 38.86 -25.08
C ASP A 469 -8.68 38.15 -23.74
N THR A 470 -7.45 38.29 -23.25
CA THR A 470 -7.15 38.09 -21.83
C THR A 470 -7.52 39.36 -21.07
N THR A 471 -8.78 39.54 -20.71
CA THR A 471 -9.20 40.51 -19.69
C THR A 471 -9.98 39.82 -18.57
N ARG A 472 -9.26 39.06 -17.74
CA ARG A 472 -9.73 38.76 -16.38
C ARG A 472 -9.53 40.04 -15.55
N LYS A 473 -10.61 40.81 -15.37
CA LYS A 473 -10.68 42.00 -14.50
C LYS A 473 -9.97 41.74 -13.16
N LYS A 474 -8.83 42.39 -12.95
CA LYS A 474 -8.25 42.65 -11.62
C LYS A 474 -8.63 44.10 -11.29
N LYS A 475 -9.44 44.29 -10.25
CA LYS A 475 -9.80 45.62 -9.75
C LYS A 475 -8.61 46.23 -8.99
N ASP A 476 -8.20 47.40 -9.47
CA ASP A 476 -7.73 48.60 -8.77
C ASP A 476 -6.60 48.50 -7.74
N THR A 477 -5.41 48.97 -8.11
CA THR A 477 -4.74 50.11 -7.44
C THR A 477 -3.80 50.82 -8.45
N GLN A 478 -3.80 52.16 -8.41
CA GLN A 478 -3.30 53.13 -9.39
C GLN A 478 -1.75 53.32 -9.48
N PRO A 479 -1.24 54.10 -10.47
CA PRO A 479 0.06 53.87 -11.13
C PRO A 479 1.13 54.94 -10.83
N HIS A 480 2.39 54.68 -11.21
CA HIS A 480 3.35 55.73 -11.54
C HIS A 480 4.33 55.33 -12.67
N THR A 481 4.22 56.10 -13.77
CA THR A 481 5.26 56.69 -14.65
C THR A 481 6.38 55.85 -15.33
N ALA A 482 6.25 55.79 -16.67
CA ALA A 482 7.18 56.21 -17.74
C ALA A 482 8.59 55.60 -17.87
N GLY A 483 8.90 55.11 -19.08
CA GLY A 483 10.26 54.78 -19.53
C GLY A 483 10.31 54.00 -20.85
N LEU A 484 10.41 54.73 -21.95
CA LEU A 484 10.54 54.35 -23.36
C LEU A 484 11.84 53.54 -23.66
N GLN A 485 11.79 52.46 -24.46
CA GLN A 485 12.48 52.34 -25.76
C GLN A 485 12.40 50.94 -26.39
N SER A 486 12.00 50.98 -27.66
CA SER A 486 11.99 49.94 -28.71
C SER A 486 13.37 49.39 -29.04
N ILE A 487 13.46 48.09 -29.37
CA ILE A 487 14.24 47.58 -30.52
C ILE A 487 13.49 46.37 -31.11
N ASP A 488 13.05 46.54 -32.35
CA ASP A 488 12.52 45.50 -33.23
C ASP A 488 13.60 44.48 -33.63
N GLY A 489 13.20 43.22 -33.86
CA GLY A 489 13.96 42.33 -34.73
C GLY A 489 13.77 40.83 -34.48
N VAL A 490 13.33 40.15 -35.55
CA VAL A 490 13.32 38.69 -35.76
C VAL A 490 12.07 37.93 -35.27
N MET A 491 11.04 38.03 -36.11
CA MET A 491 10.03 36.98 -36.28
C MET A 491 10.71 35.71 -36.79
N ALA A 492 10.72 34.64 -35.99
CA ALA A 492 10.99 33.29 -36.44
C ALA A 492 9.74 32.44 -36.19
N ASN A 493 9.24 31.83 -37.25
CA ASN A 493 8.01 31.04 -37.34
C ASN A 493 7.91 29.96 -36.24
N GLU A 494 6.94 30.10 -35.34
CA GLU A 494 6.55 29.07 -34.36
C GLU A 494 5.64 27.97 -34.96
N GLU A 495 5.27 28.06 -36.25
CA GLU A 495 4.33 27.14 -36.89
C GLU A 495 4.99 25.97 -37.65
N ASP A 496 6.26 26.06 -38.05
CA ASP A 496 6.91 25.04 -38.90
C ASP A 496 7.63 23.92 -38.13
N VAL A 497 7.96 24.13 -36.84
CA VAL A 497 8.71 23.15 -36.03
C VAL A 497 7.78 22.20 -35.25
N SER A 498 6.51 22.58 -35.07
CA SER A 498 5.50 21.76 -34.38
C SER A 498 5.05 20.56 -35.21
N ASN A 499 5.02 20.69 -36.55
CA ASN A 499 4.51 19.66 -37.44
C ASN A 499 5.46 18.46 -37.58
N ILE A 500 6.78 18.68 -37.62
CA ILE A 500 7.76 17.60 -37.87
C ILE A 500 7.89 16.65 -36.66
N ALA A 501 7.77 17.16 -35.43
CA ALA A 501 7.82 16.34 -34.21
C ALA A 501 6.49 15.62 -33.94
N LEU A 502 5.35 16.24 -34.26
CA LEU A 502 4.04 15.60 -34.21
C LEU A 502 3.89 14.51 -35.27
N GLU A 503 4.48 14.67 -36.45
CA GLU A 503 4.44 13.65 -37.52
C GLU A 503 5.26 12.40 -37.15
N SER A 504 6.38 12.58 -36.43
CA SER A 504 7.15 11.48 -35.84
C SER A 504 6.37 10.74 -34.74
N LEU A 505 5.60 11.44 -33.92
CA LEU A 505 4.74 10.84 -32.88
C LEU A 505 3.46 10.22 -33.48
N ARG A 506 2.98 10.75 -34.61
CA ARG A 506 1.81 10.29 -35.36
C ARG A 506 2.10 9.04 -36.18
N ASN A 507 3.30 8.90 -36.75
CA ASN A 507 3.68 7.71 -37.52
C ASN A 507 3.91 6.47 -36.64
N ASP A 508 4.32 6.64 -35.39
CA ASP A 508 4.35 5.56 -34.40
C ASP A 508 2.96 5.28 -33.77
N ALA A 509 2.05 6.26 -33.76
CA ALA A 509 0.69 6.11 -33.26
C ALA A 509 -0.25 5.42 -34.27
N ASN A 510 -0.14 5.73 -35.56
CA ASN A 510 -0.99 5.18 -36.62
C ASN A 510 -0.81 3.67 -36.82
N ASN A 511 0.33 3.09 -36.42
CA ASN A 511 0.59 1.65 -36.53
C ASN A 511 0.09 0.83 -35.32
N LEU A 512 -0.48 1.47 -34.29
CA LEU A 512 -0.87 0.82 -33.02
C LEU A 512 -2.38 0.97 -32.68
N GLU A 513 -3.17 1.57 -33.57
CA GLU A 513 -4.59 1.88 -33.32
C GLU A 513 -5.56 1.13 -34.26
N LYS A 514 -5.11 0.09 -34.96
CA LYS A 514 -6.01 -0.84 -35.66
C LYS A 514 -6.49 -1.95 -34.71
N VAL A 515 -7.40 -1.60 -33.79
CA VAL A 515 -8.36 -2.60 -33.29
C VAL A 515 -9.50 -2.62 -34.31
N PRO A 516 -9.80 -3.77 -34.96
CA PRO A 516 -10.92 -3.82 -35.90
C PRO A 516 -12.23 -3.62 -35.13
N LEU A 517 -12.88 -2.48 -35.36
CA LEU A 517 -14.29 -2.31 -35.07
C LEU A 517 -15.06 -3.32 -35.93
N SER A 518 -15.61 -4.36 -35.30
CA SER A 518 -16.69 -5.12 -35.91
C SER A 518 -17.91 -4.20 -36.04
N PRO A 519 -18.69 -4.28 -37.14
CA PRO A 519 -19.91 -3.50 -37.28
C PRO A 519 -20.92 -4.05 -36.27
N MET A 520 -21.07 -3.36 -35.14
CA MET A 520 -22.09 -3.68 -34.15
C MET A 520 -23.41 -3.12 -34.70
N TYR A 521 -24.39 -4.01 -34.83
CA TYR A 521 -25.70 -3.80 -35.44
C TYR A 521 -26.36 -2.48 -35.02
N GLU A 522 -26.67 -1.65 -36.02
CA GLU A 522 -27.65 -0.57 -35.96
C GLU A 522 -29.03 -1.14 -35.58
N ASN A 523 -29.50 -0.87 -34.37
CA ASN A 523 -30.93 -0.75 -34.11
C ASN A 523 -31.28 0.73 -34.13
N VAL A 524 -31.37 1.29 -35.35
CA VAL A 524 -31.91 2.62 -35.59
C VAL A 524 -33.41 2.56 -35.32
N MET A 525 -33.85 3.20 -34.24
CA MET A 525 -35.21 3.71 -34.15
C MET A 525 -35.34 4.75 -35.27
N ILE A 526 -36.12 4.44 -36.30
CA ILE A 526 -36.36 5.34 -37.44
C ILE A 526 -36.96 6.66 -36.90
N PRO A 527 -36.27 7.80 -36.98
CA PRO A 527 -36.85 9.08 -36.66
C PRO A 527 -37.73 9.52 -37.84
N ASN A 528 -38.90 10.08 -37.51
CA ASN A 528 -39.78 10.65 -38.51
C ASN A 528 -39.21 12.01 -38.96
N SER A 529 -38.52 12.03 -40.10
CA SER A 529 -38.02 13.22 -40.83
C SER A 529 -36.59 13.74 -40.49
N PRO A 530 -35.84 14.23 -41.50
CA PRO A 530 -34.46 14.72 -41.33
C PRO A 530 -34.34 16.03 -40.55
N GLU A 531 -35.43 16.77 -40.34
CA GLU A 531 -35.41 17.97 -39.49
C GLU A 531 -35.37 17.64 -38.00
N ASP A 532 -35.92 16.48 -37.61
CA ASP A 532 -35.91 16.03 -36.21
C ASP A 532 -34.53 15.49 -35.80
N ASP A 533 -33.74 14.91 -36.71
CA ASP A 533 -32.33 14.54 -36.47
C ASP A 533 -31.44 15.75 -36.18
N VAL A 534 -31.63 16.85 -36.92
CA VAL A 534 -30.85 18.09 -36.72
C VAL A 534 -31.27 18.79 -35.42
N ARG A 535 -32.53 18.66 -35.00
CA ARG A 535 -32.99 19.19 -33.70
C ARG A 535 -32.51 18.32 -32.56
N GLN A 536 -32.59 17.00 -32.69
CA GLN A 536 -32.16 16.04 -31.67
C GLN A 536 -30.65 16.13 -31.43
N SER A 537 -29.83 16.21 -32.49
CA SER A 537 -28.38 16.46 -32.37
C SER A 537 -28.05 17.79 -31.68
N LYS A 538 -28.77 18.88 -32.00
CA LYS A 538 -28.62 20.16 -31.29
C LYS A 538 -29.04 20.09 -29.82
N ILE A 539 -30.06 19.28 -29.50
CA ILE A 539 -30.50 19.00 -28.12
C ILE A 539 -29.45 18.18 -27.36
N ASP A 540 -28.82 17.22 -28.03
CA ASP A 540 -27.76 16.38 -27.47
C ASP A 540 -26.43 17.15 -27.33
N ASP A 541 -26.21 18.20 -28.13
CA ASP A 541 -25.05 19.11 -28.05
C ASP A 541 -25.11 20.11 -26.88
N LEU A 542 -26.32 20.47 -26.40
CA LEU A 542 -26.54 21.49 -25.37
C LEU A 542 -25.77 21.23 -24.05
N PRO A 543 -25.76 20.00 -23.48
CA PRO A 543 -24.97 19.69 -22.30
C PRO A 543 -23.44 19.76 -22.54
N LEU A 544 -22.97 19.48 -23.75
CA LEU A 544 -21.55 19.53 -24.11
C LEU A 544 -21.01 20.96 -24.20
N TYR A 545 -21.87 21.92 -24.55
CA TYR A 545 -21.48 23.33 -24.60
C TYR A 545 -21.09 23.88 -23.21
N CYS A 546 -21.76 23.43 -22.14
CA CYS A 546 -21.42 23.75 -20.76
C CYS A 546 -20.07 23.14 -20.30
N ILE A 547 -19.57 22.13 -21.01
CA ILE A 547 -18.29 21.45 -20.75
C ILE A 547 -17.16 22.06 -21.58
N GLY A 548 -17.48 22.84 -22.62
CA GLY A 548 -16.52 23.50 -23.52
C GLY A 548 -16.33 22.80 -24.86
N PHE A 549 -17.16 21.80 -25.19
CA PHE A 549 -17.14 21.11 -26.48
C PHE A 549 -18.20 21.70 -27.43
N LYS A 550 -17.83 21.88 -28.70
CA LYS A 550 -18.71 22.46 -29.74
C LYS A 550 -19.54 21.41 -30.51
N THR A 551 -19.25 20.13 -30.35
CA THR A 551 -19.87 19.02 -31.09
C THR A 551 -19.98 17.75 -30.23
N SER A 552 -21.11 17.05 -30.31
CA SER A 552 -21.44 15.77 -29.66
C SER A 552 -20.80 14.53 -30.30
N SER A 553 -19.60 14.66 -30.90
CA SER A 553 -19.01 13.48 -31.54
C SER A 553 -18.88 12.34 -30.49
N PRO A 554 -19.28 11.10 -30.85
CA PRO A 554 -19.29 9.99 -29.90
C PRO A 554 -17.88 9.70 -29.35
N GLU A 555 -16.85 10.06 -30.11
CA GLU A 555 -15.45 9.96 -29.71
C GLU A 555 -15.09 10.89 -28.53
N TYR A 556 -15.50 12.16 -28.55
CA TYR A 556 -15.21 13.09 -27.44
C TYR A 556 -16.01 12.74 -26.18
N ALA A 557 -17.24 12.26 -26.36
CA ALA A 557 -18.06 11.76 -25.26
C ALA A 557 -17.42 10.53 -24.61
N LEU A 558 -16.97 9.55 -25.40
CA LEU A 558 -16.25 8.37 -24.91
C LEU A 558 -14.95 8.76 -24.20
N ARG A 559 -14.18 9.71 -24.76
CA ARG A 559 -12.92 10.18 -24.16
C ARG A 559 -13.14 10.82 -22.80
N THR A 560 -14.21 11.63 -22.66
CA THR A 560 -14.57 12.24 -21.37
C THR A 560 -15.05 11.20 -20.37
N ARG A 561 -15.82 10.19 -20.81
CA ARG A 561 -16.20 9.03 -19.98
C ARG A 561 -14.98 8.27 -19.46
N ILE A 562 -14.01 7.97 -20.33
CA ILE A 562 -12.76 7.30 -19.97
C ILE A 562 -11.95 8.14 -18.99
N TRP A 563 -11.80 9.44 -19.27
CA TRP A 563 -11.05 10.38 -18.41
C TRP A 563 -11.63 10.44 -17.00
N ALA A 564 -12.97 10.53 -16.89
CA ALA A 564 -13.67 10.53 -15.60
C ALA A 564 -13.58 9.17 -14.89
N SER A 565 -13.76 8.07 -15.62
CA SER A 565 -13.72 6.71 -15.06
C SER A 565 -12.34 6.36 -14.51
N LEU A 566 -11.26 6.77 -15.19
CA LEU A 566 -9.88 6.57 -14.72
C LEU A 566 -9.59 7.20 -13.35
N ARG A 567 -10.29 8.29 -13.02
CA ARG A 567 -10.09 9.07 -11.79
C ARG A 567 -11.04 8.67 -10.66
N THR A 568 -12.18 8.09 -11.00
CA THR A 568 -13.27 7.78 -10.05
C THR A 568 -13.43 6.29 -9.78
N GLN A 569 -13.44 5.47 -10.83
CA GLN A 569 -13.70 4.03 -10.73
C GLN A 569 -12.41 3.29 -10.39
N THR A 570 -12.43 2.56 -9.28
CA THR A 570 -11.27 1.81 -8.82
C THR A 570 -11.04 0.63 -9.74
N LEU A 571 -12.09 -0.09 -10.13
CA LEU A 571 -11.99 -1.26 -10.99
C LEU A 571 -11.40 -0.93 -12.37
N TYR A 572 -11.87 0.15 -13.02
CA TYR A 572 -11.34 0.59 -14.31
C TYR A 572 -9.86 0.94 -14.20
N ARG A 573 -9.49 1.73 -13.18
CA ARG A 573 -8.11 2.11 -12.91
C ARG A 573 -7.22 0.89 -12.65
N THR A 574 -7.72 -0.10 -11.92
CA THR A 574 -7.01 -1.35 -11.66
C THR A 574 -6.83 -2.17 -12.93
N ALA A 575 -7.90 -2.41 -13.69
CA ALA A 575 -7.85 -3.17 -14.94
C ALA A 575 -6.95 -2.50 -15.99
N SER A 576 -7.13 -1.20 -16.23
CA SER A 576 -6.30 -0.41 -17.13
C SER A 576 -4.83 -0.38 -16.69
N GLY A 577 -4.58 -0.31 -15.37
CA GLY A 577 -3.22 -0.35 -14.82
C GLY A 577 -2.53 -1.70 -15.07
N PHE A 578 -3.23 -2.81 -14.82
CA PHE A 578 -2.71 -4.15 -15.12
C PHE A 578 -2.56 -4.40 -16.62
N GLN A 579 -3.40 -3.82 -17.46
CA GLN A 579 -3.28 -3.95 -18.91
C GLN A 579 -2.00 -3.31 -19.48
N ASN A 580 -1.41 -2.34 -18.78
CA ASN A 580 -0.11 -1.77 -19.17
C ASN A 580 1.03 -2.81 -19.14
N TYR A 581 0.88 -3.94 -18.44
CA TYR A 581 1.86 -5.05 -18.53
C TYR A 581 1.96 -5.61 -19.94
N VAL A 582 0.86 -5.69 -20.70
CA VAL A 582 0.88 -6.13 -22.11
C VAL A 582 1.78 -5.21 -22.92
N ARG A 583 1.58 -3.89 -22.80
CA ARG A 583 2.37 -2.88 -23.51
C ARG A 583 3.84 -2.93 -23.11
N ALA A 584 4.13 -3.08 -21.83
CA ALA A 584 5.50 -3.20 -21.32
C ALA A 584 6.19 -4.46 -21.86
N LEU A 585 5.49 -5.60 -21.91
CA LEU A 585 6.03 -6.86 -22.45
C LEU A 585 6.29 -6.75 -23.95
N LYS A 586 5.35 -6.19 -24.73
CA LYS A 586 5.55 -5.91 -26.16
C LYS A 586 6.79 -5.04 -26.39
N LEU A 587 6.93 -3.97 -25.61
CA LEU A 587 8.07 -3.06 -25.70
C LEU A 587 9.39 -3.78 -25.37
N LEU A 588 9.48 -4.47 -24.24
CA LEU A 588 10.69 -5.18 -23.83
C LEU A 588 11.08 -6.26 -24.84
N TYR A 589 10.11 -7.05 -25.31
CA TYR A 589 10.37 -8.10 -26.28
C TYR A 589 10.88 -7.55 -27.62
N ARG A 590 10.33 -6.42 -28.08
CA ARG A 590 10.80 -5.70 -29.28
C ARG A 590 12.23 -5.17 -29.11
N ILE A 591 12.58 -4.70 -27.91
CA ILE A 591 13.91 -4.17 -27.59
C ILE A 591 14.96 -5.30 -27.52
N GLU A 592 14.58 -6.45 -26.96
CA GLU A 592 15.44 -7.62 -26.80
C GLU A 592 15.70 -8.37 -28.12
N ASN A 593 14.75 -8.33 -29.06
CA ASN A 593 14.82 -9.04 -30.34
C ASN A 593 14.86 -8.10 -31.55
N PRO A 594 15.98 -7.38 -31.76
CA PRO A 594 16.09 -6.44 -32.87
C PRO A 594 16.10 -7.11 -34.25
N GLY A 595 16.53 -8.37 -34.35
CA GLY A 595 16.50 -9.15 -35.59
C GLY A 595 15.08 -9.38 -36.11
N MET A 596 14.09 -9.51 -35.20
CA MET A 596 12.68 -9.63 -35.56
C MET A 596 12.18 -8.36 -36.25
N VAL A 597 12.58 -7.18 -35.76
CA VAL A 597 12.19 -5.90 -36.35
C VAL A 597 12.78 -5.74 -37.76
N GLN A 598 14.00 -6.23 -37.98
CA GLN A 598 14.62 -6.23 -39.31
C GLN A 598 13.94 -7.22 -40.28
N PHE A 599 13.56 -8.40 -39.78
CA PHE A 599 12.86 -9.41 -40.57
C PHE A 599 11.48 -8.92 -41.04
N TYR A 600 10.74 -8.23 -40.17
CA TYR A 600 9.41 -7.70 -40.47
C TYR A 600 9.43 -6.26 -41.02
N PHE A 601 10.54 -5.78 -41.58
CA PHE A 601 10.66 -4.41 -42.08
C PHE A 601 9.52 -4.02 -43.05
N ASP A 602 9.09 -4.95 -43.90
CA ASP A 602 8.03 -4.74 -44.89
C ASP A 602 6.61 -5.02 -44.37
N ASN A 603 6.45 -5.65 -43.18
CA ASN A 603 5.14 -6.04 -42.64
C ASN A 603 4.98 -5.68 -41.15
N PRO A 604 4.59 -4.44 -40.82
CA PRO A 604 4.40 -4.00 -39.44
C PRO A 604 3.23 -4.69 -38.73
N GLU A 605 2.18 -5.10 -39.46
CA GLU A 605 1.02 -5.79 -38.88
C GLU A 605 1.39 -7.21 -38.42
N GLY A 606 2.25 -7.89 -39.17
CA GLY A 606 2.84 -9.18 -38.78
C GLY A 606 3.67 -9.08 -37.50
N LEU A 607 4.51 -8.04 -37.40
CA LEU A 607 5.30 -7.78 -36.20
C LEU A 607 4.41 -7.57 -34.97
N GLU A 608 3.38 -6.71 -35.07
CA GLU A 608 2.49 -6.44 -33.94
C GLU A 608 1.74 -7.70 -33.48
N THR A 609 1.32 -8.55 -34.43
CA THR A 609 0.66 -9.83 -34.15
C THR A 609 1.57 -10.78 -33.37
N ASP A 610 2.85 -10.87 -33.75
CA ASP A 610 3.83 -11.70 -33.05
C ASP A 610 4.15 -11.17 -31.65
N LEU A 611 4.32 -9.85 -31.50
CA LEU A 611 4.50 -9.20 -30.21
C LEU A 611 3.30 -9.45 -29.29
N GLU A 612 2.08 -9.39 -29.84
CA GLU A 612 0.85 -9.68 -29.12
C GLU A 612 0.70 -11.14 -28.72
N ALA A 613 1.03 -12.06 -29.62
CA ALA A 613 1.05 -13.48 -29.32
C ALA A 613 2.02 -13.80 -28.18
N MET A 614 3.21 -13.20 -28.18
CA MET A 614 4.16 -13.32 -27.08
C MET A 614 3.55 -12.77 -25.78
N ALA A 615 3.04 -11.54 -25.79
CA ALA A 615 2.53 -10.89 -24.58
C ALA A 615 1.39 -11.70 -23.94
N HIS A 616 0.48 -12.24 -24.74
CA HIS A 616 -0.62 -13.11 -24.29
C HIS A 616 -0.17 -14.49 -23.79
N ARG A 617 0.98 -15.00 -24.23
CA ARG A 617 1.58 -16.22 -23.65
C ARG A 617 2.11 -15.98 -22.24
N LYS A 618 2.61 -14.77 -21.95
CA LYS A 618 3.26 -14.42 -20.67
C LYS A 618 2.32 -13.82 -19.63
N PHE A 619 1.37 -13.00 -20.07
CA PHE A 619 0.45 -12.30 -19.19
C PHE A 619 -1.00 -12.58 -19.58
N LYS A 620 -1.80 -12.95 -18.59
CA LYS A 620 -3.25 -13.07 -18.73
C LYS A 620 -3.96 -12.28 -17.64
N LEU A 621 -4.95 -11.50 -18.05
CA LEU A 621 -5.85 -10.82 -17.13
C LEU A 621 -7.19 -11.54 -17.17
N VAL A 622 -7.67 -11.99 -16.01
CA VAL A 622 -9.00 -12.61 -15.88
C VAL A 622 -9.80 -11.79 -14.89
N ILE A 623 -10.88 -11.19 -15.39
CA ILE A 623 -11.84 -10.46 -14.58
C ILE A 623 -12.97 -11.44 -14.24
N ALA A 624 -12.97 -11.93 -13.00
CA ALA A 624 -13.96 -12.87 -12.52
C ALA A 624 -15.18 -12.11 -12.05
N MET A 625 -16.22 -12.05 -12.88
CA MET A 625 -17.49 -11.43 -12.52
C MET A 625 -18.27 -12.33 -11.57
N GLN A 626 -18.27 -12.00 -10.28
CA GLN A 626 -19.13 -12.66 -9.31
C GLN A 626 -20.48 -11.94 -9.26
N ARG A 627 -21.23 -12.01 -10.38
CA ARG A 627 -22.62 -11.53 -10.41
C ARG A 627 -23.60 -12.68 -10.28
N TYR A 628 -24.38 -12.63 -9.21
CA TYR A 628 -25.57 -13.46 -9.07
C TYR A 628 -26.64 -13.00 -10.11
N LYS A 629 -26.58 -13.61 -11.29
CA LYS A 629 -27.71 -13.98 -12.18
C LYS A 629 -28.34 -12.98 -13.17
N LYS A 630 -28.18 -11.65 -13.15
CA LYS A 630 -28.78 -10.75 -14.18
C LYS A 630 -27.92 -9.54 -14.55
N PHE A 631 -27.77 -9.28 -15.86
CA PHE A 631 -27.24 -8.05 -16.43
C PHE A 631 -28.40 -7.14 -16.85
N ASN A 632 -28.28 -5.83 -16.62
CA ASN A 632 -29.18 -4.84 -17.20
C ASN A 632 -28.85 -4.60 -18.69
N ALA A 633 -29.78 -4.04 -19.46
CA ALA A 633 -29.60 -3.80 -20.90
C ALA A 633 -28.35 -2.94 -21.21
N THR A 634 -28.14 -1.88 -20.43
CA THR A 634 -26.96 -1.00 -20.54
C THR A 634 -25.63 -1.71 -20.27
N GLU A 635 -25.63 -2.77 -19.47
CA GLU A 635 -24.42 -3.53 -19.08
C GLU A 635 -24.13 -4.70 -20.02
N LYS A 636 -25.02 -4.96 -20.99
CA LYS A 636 -24.75 -5.82 -22.14
C LYS A 636 -24.18 -5.04 -23.32
N GLU A 637 -24.40 -3.72 -23.34
CA GLU A 637 -23.93 -2.80 -24.37
C GLU A 637 -22.53 -2.25 -24.07
N ASP A 638 -22.19 -2.07 -22.79
CA ASP A 638 -20.80 -1.85 -22.31
C ASP A 638 -19.97 -3.15 -22.32
#